data_AF-W9KIE5-F1
#
_entry.id   AF-W9KIE5-F1
#
_cell.length_a   1.000
_cell.length_b   1.000
_cell.length_c   1.000
_cell.angle_alpha   90.00
_cell.angle_beta   90.00
_cell.angle_gamma   90.00
#
_symmetry.space_group_name_H-M   'P 1'
#
loop_
_entity.id
_entity.type
_entity.pdbx_description
1 polymer ?
#
loop_
_entity_poly.entity_id
_entity_poly.type
_entity_poly.pdbx_seq_one_letter_code
_entity_poly.pdbx_strand_id
1 'polypeptide(L)'
;MEDLFHHTAIGSRSFVPNLSLRILAIWSFERVVKTLSKDRQSIFSQYGDTSVGLYIGDKVVPSSVANVVIEALVKRLRESGMPRSLGVQLCGDGRNSDYTSGVMIDTKPGLPRSSTLNSNFDSFLIETIKEDNAVSRPSNSTAPKLAKRAECRTIQVKSGDGCGDLAERCGIKAADFTKYNSQTKNLCSTLIDGQHVCCSSGDLPDFRPKPKPDGSCATYTVESGDFCNKIAAANSLKVEDIESFNKNTWGWSGCKLLFDKAVICLSKGDPPMPNPIANAECGPQTPGTKKSENGKDLADLNPCPLNACCNIWGQCGVTADFCKNTTLGAPGTAKPGTNGCISNCGTDVVNNKSPPSSFMSVGYFEAWNQDRPCLWMDVSELEKRSELTHVHFSFARLTDSFEVDVSHVSYQFNKFKKLKGPKHILAFGGWVDSTHPTKYHILRNAVKMENRLQVAKNIAAFIKKHDLDGVDIDWEYPGAPDIPDIPDIPKADEEDGKNYLGLLTLLKGQPGGLSLFIAAPASFWYLKPYPTNNIAKVVDYIIYMTYDLHGQWDYDNKWASPGCPKGNCLRSHVNLTETMGALAMITKAGVPSTKVIVGVTSYGRSFKMAKKGCGVCTGESGYISNAEIENIANKQVTWWIDESDSDILVYNDTEWVAYMSDSTKKRRISKYQGLNFGGVTDWAVYLQKFGKLEDSNLIEIIDKDGKCKWKTKDGFICLDKAVIESDMNP
;
A
#
# COMPACT_ATOMS: atom_id res chain seq x y z
N MET A 1 43.19 -15.61 21.25
CA MET A 1 42.92 -16.34 22.51
C MET A 1 44.23 -16.95 22.97
N GLU A 2 45.26 -16.10 23.19
CA GLU A 2 46.61 -16.53 23.59
C GLU A 2 47.40 -15.50 24.42
N ASP A 3 46.89 -14.29 24.69
CA ASP A 3 47.70 -13.20 25.28
C ASP A 3 47.23 -12.68 26.66
N LEU A 4 46.60 -13.50 27.51
CA LEU A 4 46.10 -13.03 28.82
C LEU A 4 46.62 -13.78 30.05
N PHE A 5 47.67 -14.60 29.93
CA PHE A 5 48.20 -15.38 31.06
C PHE A 5 49.73 -15.33 31.19
N HIS A 6 50.31 -14.14 31.29
CA HIS A 6 51.64 -13.97 31.87
C HIS A 6 51.65 -12.83 32.88
N HIS A 7 51.43 -13.19 34.16
CA HIS A 7 52.24 -12.79 35.31
C HIS A 7 51.47 -13.04 36.61
N THR A 8 51.84 -14.12 37.32
CA THR A 8 52.15 -14.17 38.76
C THR A 8 52.05 -15.62 39.23
N ALA A 9 53.21 -16.20 39.57
CA ALA A 9 53.31 -17.50 40.23
C ALA A 9 54.38 -17.39 41.32
N ILE A 10 53.98 -17.43 42.61
CA ILE A 10 54.70 -17.93 43.80
C ILE A 10 53.60 -18.08 44.90
N GLY A 11 53.37 -19.13 45.68
CA GLY A 11 53.93 -20.48 45.86
C GLY A 11 53.14 -21.25 46.95
N SER A 12 53.17 -22.60 46.93
CA SER A 12 52.93 -23.64 47.98
C SER A 12 51.99 -23.37 49.19
N ARG A 13 51.10 -24.24 49.69
CA ARG A 13 50.92 -25.71 49.65
C ARG A 13 49.52 -26.08 50.22
N SER A 14 48.87 -27.07 49.60
CA SER A 14 47.98 -28.11 50.16
C SER A 14 46.67 -27.75 50.90
N PHE A 15 45.49 -28.00 50.28
CA PHE A 15 44.40 -28.88 50.80
C PHE A 15 43.26 -29.05 49.74
N VAL A 16 42.92 -30.32 49.41
CA VAL A 16 41.77 -30.88 48.64
C VAL A 16 41.57 -30.48 47.14
N PRO A 17 41.93 -31.31 46.13
CA PRO A 17 41.88 -30.89 44.71
C PRO A 17 40.57 -31.17 43.93
N ASN A 18 39.77 -32.21 44.24
CA ASN A 18 38.84 -32.74 43.22
C ASN A 18 37.44 -32.08 43.14
N LEU A 19 36.92 -31.46 44.20
CA LEU A 19 35.62 -30.77 44.14
C LEU A 19 35.76 -29.34 43.62
N SER A 20 36.87 -28.69 43.97
CA SER A 20 37.22 -27.30 43.64
C SER A 20 37.46 -27.11 42.14
N LEU A 21 38.13 -28.07 41.50
CA LEU A 21 38.44 -28.04 40.06
C LEU A 21 37.20 -28.22 39.17
N ARG A 22 36.18 -28.98 39.61
CA ARG A 22 34.93 -29.18 38.87
C ARG A 22 33.99 -27.96 38.93
N ILE A 23 33.98 -27.24 40.05
CA ILE A 23 33.23 -25.98 40.20
C ILE A 23 33.91 -24.85 39.41
N LEU A 24 35.23 -24.83 39.34
CA LEU A 24 36.01 -23.90 38.50
C LEU A 24 35.72 -24.06 37.00
N ALA A 25 35.49 -25.29 36.52
CA ALA A 25 35.07 -25.53 35.14
C ALA A 25 33.68 -24.94 34.83
N ILE A 26 32.73 -25.03 35.78
CA ILE A 26 31.38 -24.45 35.67
C ILE A 26 31.44 -22.92 35.71
N TRP A 27 32.25 -22.33 36.58
CA TRP A 27 32.49 -20.88 36.64
C TRP A 27 33.18 -20.34 35.38
N SER A 28 34.11 -21.11 34.82
CA SER A 28 34.77 -20.78 33.55
C SER A 28 33.79 -20.88 32.37
N PHE A 29 32.88 -21.87 32.39
CA PHE A 29 31.79 -22.01 31.43
C PHE A 29 30.78 -20.85 31.56
N GLU A 30 30.43 -20.44 32.78
CA GLU A 30 29.57 -19.28 33.05
C GLU A 30 30.16 -17.98 32.47
N ARG A 31 31.48 -17.79 32.58
CA ARG A 31 32.19 -16.69 31.92
C ARG A 31 32.14 -16.80 30.40
N VAL A 32 32.36 -17.98 29.82
CA VAL A 32 32.32 -18.17 28.36
C VAL A 32 30.91 -17.91 27.81
N VAL A 33 29.85 -18.38 28.48
CA VAL A 33 28.45 -18.14 28.11
C VAL A 33 28.10 -16.65 28.19
N LYS A 34 28.61 -15.94 29.20
CA LYS A 34 28.40 -14.48 29.35
C LYS A 34 29.16 -13.63 28.33
N THR A 35 30.12 -14.19 27.57
CA THR A 35 30.98 -13.42 26.63
C THR A 35 30.66 -13.68 25.15
N LEU A 36 29.64 -14.48 24.82
CA LEU A 36 29.41 -14.87 23.41
C LEU A 36 28.41 -13.99 22.66
N SER A 37 28.86 -13.57 21.48
CA SER A 37 28.20 -12.76 20.46
C SER A 37 27.54 -13.65 19.38
N LYS A 38 26.24 -13.43 19.19
CA LYS A 38 25.37 -13.51 17.98
C LYS A 38 25.38 -14.69 16.97
N ASP A 39 26.33 -15.61 16.86
CA ASP A 39 26.37 -16.51 15.66
C ASP A 39 26.54 -18.03 15.88
N ARG A 40 26.23 -18.61 17.06
CA ARG A 40 26.25 -20.09 17.22
C ARG A 40 25.05 -20.64 17.99
N GLN A 41 24.27 -21.51 17.31
CA GLN A 41 23.07 -22.19 17.84
C GLN A 41 23.38 -23.35 18.81
N SER A 42 24.62 -23.86 18.84
CA SER A 42 25.07 -24.86 19.80
C SER A 42 26.52 -24.64 20.21
N ILE A 43 26.84 -24.86 21.49
CA ILE A 43 28.17 -24.71 22.06
C ILE A 43 28.51 -25.97 22.83
N PHE A 44 29.67 -26.55 22.55
CA PHE A 44 30.21 -27.69 23.29
C PHE A 44 31.57 -27.32 23.89
N SER A 45 31.80 -27.70 25.13
CA SER A 45 33.07 -27.52 25.83
C SER A 45 33.42 -28.79 26.61
N GLN A 46 34.71 -29.12 26.69
CA GLN A 46 35.19 -30.29 27.40
C GLN A 46 36.37 -29.90 28.30
N TYR A 47 36.37 -30.41 29.53
CA TYR A 47 37.48 -30.28 30.47
C TYR A 47 37.68 -31.61 31.21
N GLY A 48 38.82 -32.26 30.98
CA GLY A 48 39.06 -33.63 31.42
C GLY A 48 38.01 -34.59 30.84
N ASP A 49 37.44 -35.46 31.68
CA ASP A 49 36.39 -36.40 31.29
C ASP A 49 34.98 -35.78 31.26
N THR A 50 34.85 -34.46 31.45
CA THR A 50 33.55 -33.77 31.53
C THR A 50 33.28 -32.97 30.26
N SER A 51 32.19 -33.29 29.57
CA SER A 51 31.67 -32.60 28.39
C SER A 51 30.39 -31.82 28.75
N VAL A 52 30.26 -30.59 28.28
CA VAL A 52 29.08 -29.73 28.46
C VAL A 52 28.63 -29.22 27.09
N GLY A 53 27.35 -29.42 26.76
CA GLY A 53 26.70 -28.92 25.54
C GLY A 53 25.56 -27.98 25.89
N LEU A 54 25.45 -26.85 25.20
CA LEU A 54 24.35 -25.89 25.29
C LEU A 54 23.74 -25.73 23.91
N TYR A 55 22.42 -25.84 23.81
CA TYR A 55 21.65 -25.59 22.60
C TYR A 55 20.65 -24.45 22.84
N ILE A 56 20.57 -23.50 21.90
CA ILE A 56 19.62 -22.39 21.93
C ILE A 56 19.04 -22.20 20.52
N GLY A 57 17.73 -22.36 20.37
CA GLY A 57 17.03 -22.13 19.11
C GLY A 57 16.96 -20.64 18.74
N ASP A 58 16.86 -20.36 17.43
CA ASP A 58 16.96 -19.02 16.84
C ASP A 58 15.94 -17.98 17.31
N LYS A 59 14.83 -18.43 17.89
CA LYS A 59 13.74 -17.58 18.39
C LYS A 59 13.72 -17.49 19.91
N VAL A 60 14.73 -18.02 20.58
CA VAL A 60 14.90 -17.97 22.03
C VAL A 60 15.84 -16.83 22.43
N VAL A 61 15.38 -15.91 23.29
CA VAL A 61 16.20 -14.79 23.77
C VAL A 61 17.28 -15.32 24.73
N PRO A 62 18.58 -15.14 24.42
CA PRO A 62 19.66 -15.85 25.13
C PRO A 62 19.77 -15.55 26.63
N SER A 63 19.43 -14.33 27.07
CA SER A 63 19.66 -13.88 28.45
C SER A 63 18.59 -14.34 29.45
N SER A 64 17.31 -14.37 29.06
CA SER A 64 16.22 -14.76 29.95
C SER A 64 16.19 -16.27 30.17
N VAL A 65 16.51 -17.05 29.14
CA VAL A 65 16.54 -18.52 29.21
C VAL A 65 17.82 -19.04 29.86
N ALA A 66 18.97 -18.39 29.64
CA ALA A 66 20.20 -18.76 30.33
C ALA A 66 20.02 -18.68 31.85
N ASN A 67 19.38 -17.64 32.37
CA ASN A 67 19.17 -17.52 33.82
C ASN A 67 18.24 -18.62 34.36
N VAL A 68 17.12 -18.90 33.69
CA VAL A 68 16.17 -19.95 34.15
C VAL A 68 16.79 -21.34 34.09
N VAL A 69 17.51 -21.67 33.02
CA VAL A 69 18.14 -22.99 32.83
C VAL A 69 19.34 -23.15 33.75
N ILE A 70 20.15 -22.09 33.95
CA ILE A 70 21.30 -22.10 34.87
C ILE A 70 20.83 -22.16 36.32
N GLU A 71 19.79 -21.42 36.72
CA GLU A 71 19.25 -21.50 38.08
C GLU A 71 18.69 -22.89 38.38
N ALA A 72 17.94 -23.48 37.45
CA ALA A 72 17.43 -24.85 37.59
C ALA A 72 18.57 -25.88 37.69
N LEU A 73 19.62 -25.73 36.87
CA LEU A 73 20.81 -26.58 36.89
C LEU A 73 21.61 -26.44 38.20
N VAL A 74 21.85 -25.21 38.66
CA VAL A 74 22.57 -24.91 39.90
C VAL A 74 21.78 -25.42 41.11
N LYS A 75 20.46 -25.25 41.11
CA LYS A 75 19.58 -25.78 42.15
C LYS A 75 19.68 -27.32 42.24
N ARG A 76 19.59 -28.02 41.10
CA ARG A 76 19.72 -29.48 41.07
C ARG A 76 21.10 -29.98 41.51
N LEU A 77 22.18 -29.33 41.07
CA LEU A 77 23.55 -29.69 41.45
C LEU A 77 23.79 -29.48 42.96
N ARG A 78 23.16 -28.47 43.57
CA ARG A 78 23.20 -28.26 45.03
C ARG A 78 22.42 -29.30 45.82
N GLU A 79 21.27 -29.74 45.29
CA GLU A 79 20.37 -30.67 45.98
C GLU A 79 20.78 -32.14 45.84
N SER A 80 21.44 -32.55 44.75
CA SER A 80 21.65 -33.98 44.44
C SER A 80 23.08 -34.35 44.01
N GLY A 81 24.02 -33.40 44.02
CA GLY A 81 25.38 -33.62 43.53
C GLY A 81 25.44 -33.75 42.00
N MET A 82 26.64 -33.93 41.45
CA MET A 82 26.85 -34.00 39.99
C MET A 82 26.58 -35.43 39.48
N PRO A 83 25.51 -35.68 38.70
CA PRO A 83 25.23 -36.99 38.12
C PRO A 83 26.20 -37.31 36.98
N ARG A 84 26.27 -38.59 36.58
CA ARG A 84 27.17 -39.05 35.51
C ARG A 84 26.85 -38.42 34.16
N SER A 85 25.56 -38.26 33.86
CA SER A 85 25.05 -37.58 32.67
C SER A 85 23.77 -36.83 33.05
N LEU A 86 23.57 -35.61 32.56
CA LEU A 86 22.44 -34.72 32.90
C LEU A 86 22.00 -33.95 31.67
N GLY A 87 20.70 -33.93 31.38
CA GLY A 87 20.10 -33.06 30.38
C GLY A 87 19.01 -32.21 31.00
N VAL A 88 19.03 -30.90 30.75
CA VAL A 88 17.98 -29.95 31.15
C VAL A 88 17.48 -29.28 29.88
N GLN A 89 16.21 -29.45 29.56
CA GLN A 89 15.59 -28.89 28.36
C GLN A 89 14.30 -28.17 28.72
N LEU A 90 14.03 -27.05 28.05
CA LEU A 90 12.75 -26.35 28.11
C LEU A 90 11.71 -27.05 27.22
N CYS A 91 10.79 -27.80 27.82
CA CYS A 91 9.71 -28.53 27.12
C CYS A 91 8.40 -27.73 27.01
N GLY A 92 7.54 -28.07 26.05
CA GLY A 92 6.18 -27.52 25.87
C GLY A 92 5.56 -27.88 24.51
N ASP A 93 4.23 -27.98 24.44
CA ASP A 93 3.51 -28.32 23.20
C ASP A 93 3.76 -27.28 22.08
N GLY A 94 4.03 -27.76 20.86
CA GLY A 94 4.25 -26.92 19.68
C GLY A 94 5.66 -26.30 19.54
N ARG A 95 6.63 -26.68 20.40
CA ARG A 95 8.01 -26.20 20.30
C ARG A 95 8.84 -27.07 19.33
N ASN A 96 9.41 -26.43 18.31
CA ASN A 96 10.38 -27.04 17.40
C ASN A 96 11.82 -26.63 17.78
N SER A 97 12.81 -26.97 16.94
CA SER A 97 14.23 -26.61 17.14
C SER A 97 14.45 -25.13 17.43
N ASP A 98 13.67 -24.24 16.80
CA ASP A 98 13.88 -22.80 16.83
C ASP A 98 13.41 -22.16 18.14
N TYR A 99 12.54 -22.85 18.89
CA TYR A 99 11.96 -22.40 20.17
C TYR A 99 12.42 -23.24 21.37
N THR A 100 13.43 -24.09 21.19
CA THR A 100 13.95 -25.00 22.23
C THR A 100 15.30 -24.52 22.76
N SER A 101 15.55 -24.69 24.06
CA SER A 101 16.90 -24.53 24.64
C SER A 101 17.14 -25.55 25.73
N GLY A 102 18.39 -26.01 25.86
CA GLY A 102 18.79 -26.93 26.91
C GLY A 102 20.29 -27.06 27.11
N VAL A 103 20.68 -27.56 28.28
CA VAL A 103 22.06 -27.85 28.69
C VAL A 103 22.21 -29.35 28.93
N MET A 104 23.24 -29.95 28.37
CA MET A 104 23.65 -31.32 28.61
C MET A 104 25.04 -31.37 29.24
N ILE A 105 25.25 -32.27 30.19
CA ILE A 105 26.52 -32.52 30.88
C ILE A 105 26.76 -34.02 30.88
N ASP A 106 27.93 -34.48 30.48
CA ASP A 106 28.35 -35.88 30.59
C ASP A 106 29.76 -35.97 31.17
N THR A 107 30.00 -36.91 32.08
CA THR A 107 31.27 -37.09 32.80
C THR A 107 31.96 -38.41 32.47
N LYS A 108 31.53 -39.11 31.41
CA LYS A 108 32.18 -40.32 30.89
C LYS A 108 33.40 -39.99 30.00
N PRO A 109 34.50 -40.77 30.10
CA PRO A 109 35.61 -40.68 29.14
C PRO A 109 35.16 -41.17 27.75
N GLY A 110 35.23 -40.31 26.73
CA GLY A 110 34.91 -40.62 25.33
C GLY A 110 33.85 -39.68 24.72
N LEU A 111 34.10 -39.19 23.50
CA LEU A 111 33.26 -38.22 22.78
C LEU A 111 31.81 -38.71 22.58
N PRO A 112 30.77 -37.89 22.84
CA PRO A 112 29.45 -38.14 22.28
C PRO A 112 29.46 -37.77 20.79
N ARG A 113 29.32 -38.76 19.90
CA ARG A 113 29.10 -38.52 18.47
C ARG A 113 27.69 -37.97 18.25
N SER A 114 27.61 -36.89 17.46
CA SER A 114 26.45 -36.05 17.12
C SER A 114 25.20 -36.74 16.52
N SER A 115 25.08 -38.08 16.50
CA SER A 115 24.01 -38.75 15.74
C SER A 115 23.22 -39.86 16.46
N THR A 116 23.41 -40.07 17.76
CA THR A 116 22.55 -41.01 18.52
C THR A 116 22.38 -40.57 19.97
N LEU A 117 21.40 -39.69 20.22
CA LEU A 117 20.88 -39.41 21.56
C LEU A 117 19.58 -40.21 21.74
N ASN A 118 19.71 -41.51 22.03
CA ASN A 118 18.57 -42.36 22.38
C ASN A 118 18.50 -42.57 23.90
N SER A 119 17.41 -42.05 24.47
CA SER A 119 16.57 -42.59 25.56
C SER A 119 17.09 -42.88 26.98
N ASN A 120 18.30 -42.51 27.41
CA ASN A 120 18.72 -42.71 28.82
C ASN A 120 19.28 -41.45 29.50
N PHE A 121 18.57 -40.33 29.40
CA PHE A 121 18.80 -39.19 30.29
C PHE A 121 17.71 -39.16 31.36
N ASP A 122 18.10 -38.97 32.62
CA ASP A 122 17.16 -38.59 33.67
C ASP A 122 16.56 -37.22 33.29
N SER A 123 15.31 -37.23 32.83
CA SER A 123 14.54 -36.02 32.51
C SER A 123 13.54 -35.73 33.63
N PHE A 124 13.41 -34.47 34.04
CA PHE A 124 12.35 -34.03 34.94
C PHE A 124 11.58 -32.86 34.33
N LEU A 125 10.26 -32.85 34.52
CA LEU A 125 9.36 -31.77 34.10
C LEU A 125 9.33 -30.67 35.17
N ILE A 126 9.40 -29.42 34.72
CA ILE A 126 9.13 -28.25 35.57
C ILE A 126 7.71 -27.81 35.26
N GLU A 127 6.76 -28.09 36.16
CA GLU A 127 5.41 -27.55 36.06
C GLU A 127 5.40 -26.07 36.45
N THR A 128 5.05 -25.21 35.50
CA THR A 128 4.84 -23.78 35.74
C THR A 128 3.54 -23.56 36.53
N ILE A 129 3.69 -22.93 37.68
CA ILE A 129 2.71 -22.29 38.58
C ILE A 129 1.27 -22.22 38.03
N LYS A 130 0.33 -22.87 38.73
CA LYS A 130 -1.12 -22.70 38.56
C LYS A 130 -1.55 -21.28 38.91
N GLU A 131 -2.30 -20.64 38.02
CA GLU A 131 -3.10 -19.45 38.32
C GLU A 131 -4.21 -19.82 39.30
N ASP A 132 -4.17 -19.27 40.53
CA ASP A 132 -5.33 -19.31 41.42
C ASP A 132 -6.23 -18.11 41.17
N ASN A 133 -7.41 -18.40 40.63
CA ASN A 133 -8.56 -17.51 40.57
C ASN A 133 -9.17 -17.38 41.99
N ALA A 134 -9.19 -16.16 42.54
CA ALA A 134 -10.04 -15.84 43.67
C ALA A 134 -10.82 -14.55 43.41
N VAL A 135 -12.13 -14.73 43.19
CA VAL A 135 -13.16 -13.70 43.15
C VAL A 135 -13.42 -13.19 44.56
N SER A 136 -13.50 -11.87 44.76
CA SER A 136 -14.12 -11.30 45.96
C SER A 136 -15.01 -10.10 45.62
N ARG A 137 -16.29 -10.22 45.98
CA ARG A 137 -17.32 -9.15 45.99
C ARG A 137 -17.01 -8.06 47.03
N PRO A 138 -17.53 -6.83 46.86
CA PRO A 138 -17.14 -5.69 47.69
C PRO A 138 -17.90 -5.64 49.01
N SER A 139 -17.21 -5.36 50.12
CA SER A 139 -17.83 -4.88 51.35
C SER A 139 -17.53 -3.40 51.54
N ASN A 140 -18.58 -2.58 51.60
CA ASN A 140 -18.51 -1.19 51.99
C ASN A 140 -18.10 -1.06 53.46
N SER A 141 -16.97 -0.39 53.72
CA SER A 141 -16.75 0.32 54.98
C SER A 141 -15.98 1.60 54.69
N THR A 142 -16.67 2.73 54.82
CA THR A 142 -16.09 4.07 54.82
C THR A 142 -15.25 4.27 56.09
N ALA A 143 -13.92 4.26 55.93
CA ALA A 143 -12.98 4.69 56.96
C ALA A 143 -12.63 6.19 56.78
N PRO A 144 -12.41 6.94 57.88
CA PRO A 144 -12.21 8.39 57.82
C PRO A 144 -10.83 8.75 57.23
N LYS A 145 -10.78 9.85 56.48
CA LYS A 145 -9.56 10.45 55.92
C LYS A 145 -8.56 10.77 57.04
N LEU A 146 -7.57 9.92 57.21
CA LEU A 146 -6.38 10.16 58.02
C LEU A 146 -5.41 11.08 57.27
N ALA A 147 -4.79 12.00 58.01
CA ALA A 147 -3.80 12.95 57.51
C ALA A 147 -2.62 12.27 56.80
N LYS A 148 -2.02 12.97 55.83
CA LYS A 148 -0.87 12.53 55.02
C LYS A 148 0.26 12.05 55.96
N ARG A 149 0.55 10.75 55.98
CA ARG A 149 1.72 10.21 56.68
C ARG A 149 2.98 10.75 55.99
N ALA A 150 4.07 10.88 56.73
CA ALA A 150 5.36 11.24 56.14
C ALA A 150 5.77 10.18 55.10
N GLU A 151 6.30 10.63 53.96
CA GLU A 151 6.85 9.75 52.93
C GLU A 151 8.15 9.09 53.42
N CYS A 152 8.36 7.83 53.05
CA CYS A 152 9.59 7.12 53.40
C CYS A 152 10.77 7.55 52.51
N ARG A 153 11.99 7.47 53.04
CA ARG A 153 13.21 7.46 52.23
C ARG A 153 13.24 6.16 51.44
N THR A 154 13.51 6.21 50.14
CA THR A 154 13.45 5.03 49.27
C THR A 154 14.80 4.57 48.74
N ILE A 155 14.84 3.33 48.25
CA ILE A 155 15.89 2.78 47.39
C ILE A 155 15.25 2.02 46.23
N GLN A 156 15.95 1.90 45.10
CA GLN A 156 15.55 1.05 43.98
C GLN A 156 16.21 -0.34 44.05
N VAL A 157 15.39 -1.37 43.78
CA VAL A 157 15.82 -2.73 43.54
C VAL A 157 16.70 -2.79 42.30
N LYS A 158 17.81 -3.52 42.38
CA LYS A 158 18.67 -3.90 41.25
C LYS A 158 18.49 -5.39 40.99
N SER A 159 18.68 -5.80 39.74
CA SER A 159 18.66 -7.22 39.35
C SER A 159 19.54 -8.08 40.27
N GLY A 160 18.94 -9.12 40.86
CA GLY A 160 19.60 -10.05 41.79
C GLY A 160 19.53 -9.64 43.27
N ASP A 161 19.03 -8.45 43.61
CA ASP A 161 18.85 -8.04 45.00
C ASP A 161 17.84 -8.92 45.74
N GLY A 162 18.22 -9.35 46.95
CA GLY A 162 17.28 -9.77 47.98
C GLY A 162 16.98 -8.66 48.98
N CYS A 163 16.00 -8.89 49.87
CA CYS A 163 15.71 -7.96 50.97
C CYS A 163 16.90 -7.73 51.91
N GLY A 164 17.84 -8.68 52.01
CA GLY A 164 19.07 -8.52 52.79
C GLY A 164 19.98 -7.45 52.20
N ASP A 165 20.26 -7.55 50.89
CA ASP A 165 21.10 -6.60 50.15
C ASP A 165 20.51 -5.19 50.17
N LEU A 166 19.18 -5.09 50.07
CA LEU A 166 18.46 -3.83 50.15
C LEU A 166 18.51 -3.22 51.55
N ALA A 167 18.34 -4.02 52.60
CA ALA A 167 18.46 -3.54 53.98
C ALA A 167 19.87 -3.02 54.27
N GLU A 168 20.90 -3.71 53.80
CA GLU A 168 22.30 -3.28 53.93
C GLU A 168 22.55 -1.96 53.21
N ARG A 169 22.10 -1.83 51.95
CA ARG A 169 22.23 -0.59 51.17
C ARG A 169 21.40 0.57 51.73
N CYS A 170 20.28 0.27 52.40
CA CYS A 170 19.52 1.26 53.16
C CYS A 170 20.23 1.69 54.46
N GLY A 171 21.22 0.92 54.93
CA GLY A 171 21.91 1.13 56.20
C GLY A 171 21.04 0.79 57.42
N ILE A 172 20.13 -0.18 57.30
CA ILE A 172 19.17 -0.56 58.35
C ILE A 172 19.18 -2.07 58.61
N LYS A 173 18.60 -2.52 59.74
CA LYS A 173 18.45 -3.95 60.02
C LYS A 173 17.37 -4.56 59.12
N ALA A 174 17.54 -5.82 58.73
CA ALA A 174 16.56 -6.54 57.89
C ALA A 174 15.13 -6.58 58.50
N ALA A 175 15.03 -6.63 59.83
CA ALA A 175 13.75 -6.55 60.54
C ALA A 175 13.07 -5.18 60.35
N ASP A 176 13.83 -4.09 60.36
CA ASP A 176 13.32 -2.74 60.12
C ASP A 176 12.91 -2.57 58.65
N PHE A 177 13.70 -3.08 57.71
CA PHE A 177 13.34 -3.10 56.29
C PHE A 177 12.01 -3.84 56.05
N THR A 178 11.85 -5.02 56.64
CA THR A 178 10.61 -5.80 56.54
C THR A 178 9.42 -5.05 57.16
N LYS A 179 9.63 -4.40 58.30
CA LYS A 179 8.62 -3.58 58.98
C LYS A 179 8.16 -2.40 58.11
N TYR A 180 9.10 -1.67 57.53
CA TYR A 180 8.81 -0.49 56.70
C TYR A 180 8.07 -0.85 55.41
N ASN A 181 8.26 -2.06 54.88
CA ASN A 181 7.62 -2.52 53.65
C ASN A 181 6.52 -3.57 53.88
N SER A 182 5.99 -3.66 55.10
CA SER A 182 4.98 -4.66 55.51
C SER A 182 3.65 -4.58 54.76
N GLN A 183 3.40 -3.47 54.05
CA GLN A 183 2.22 -3.28 53.20
C GLN A 183 2.23 -4.19 51.95
N THR A 184 3.41 -4.62 51.50
CA THR A 184 3.56 -5.52 50.34
C THR A 184 3.80 -6.94 50.83
N LYS A 185 2.77 -7.79 50.72
CA LYS A 185 2.88 -9.21 51.06
C LYS A 185 3.92 -9.88 50.17
N ASN A 186 4.77 -10.73 50.76
CA ASN A 186 5.78 -11.54 50.07
C ASN A 186 6.81 -10.72 49.27
N LEU A 187 7.02 -9.44 49.62
CA LEU A 187 7.90 -8.51 48.90
C LEU A 187 9.23 -9.15 48.47
N CYS A 188 9.92 -9.83 49.39
CA CYS A 188 11.25 -10.39 49.16
C CYS A 188 11.31 -11.50 48.11
N SER A 189 10.18 -12.11 47.77
CA SER A 189 10.07 -13.13 46.71
C SER A 189 9.47 -12.57 45.41
N THR A 190 9.07 -11.29 45.41
CA THR A 190 8.40 -10.63 44.29
C THR A 190 9.09 -9.31 43.91
N LEU A 191 10.36 -9.14 44.30
CA LEU A 191 11.14 -7.95 43.96
C LEU A 191 11.33 -7.88 42.44
N ILE A 192 11.04 -6.72 41.87
CA ILE A 192 11.23 -6.46 40.43
C ILE A 192 12.35 -5.42 40.30
N ASP A 193 13.25 -5.63 39.36
CA ASP A 193 14.29 -4.65 39.03
C ASP A 193 13.69 -3.25 38.79
N GLY A 194 14.30 -2.22 39.37
CA GLY A 194 13.82 -0.84 39.35
C GLY A 194 12.71 -0.50 40.36
N GLN A 195 12.06 -1.48 41.01
CA GLN A 195 11.01 -1.23 42.00
C GLN A 195 11.51 -0.36 43.15
N HIS A 196 10.72 0.62 43.58
CA HIS A 196 11.01 1.41 44.77
C HIS A 196 10.52 0.72 46.05
N VAL A 197 11.36 0.72 47.08
CA VAL A 197 11.07 0.19 48.42
C VAL A 197 11.54 1.16 49.51
N CYS A 198 10.93 1.11 50.70
CA CYS A 198 11.21 2.01 51.80
C CYS A 198 12.43 1.58 52.63
N CYS A 199 13.33 2.53 52.88
CA CYS A 199 14.45 2.47 53.83
C CYS A 199 14.13 3.16 55.18
N SER A 200 12.94 3.71 55.36
CA SER A 200 12.48 4.32 56.61
C SER A 200 10.98 4.11 56.80
N SER A 201 10.46 4.40 58.00
CA SER A 201 9.01 4.43 58.21
C SER A 201 8.35 5.52 57.37
N GLY A 202 7.18 5.23 56.82
CA GLY A 202 6.40 6.16 56.00
C GLY A 202 5.68 5.41 54.89
N ASP A 203 4.88 6.14 54.11
CA ASP A 203 4.28 5.59 52.90
C ASP A 203 5.27 5.74 51.72
N LEU A 204 5.23 4.80 50.77
CA LEU A 204 6.06 4.89 49.56
C LEU A 204 5.62 6.12 48.73
N PRO A 205 6.55 7.01 48.32
CA PRO A 205 6.21 8.12 47.43
C PRO A 205 5.56 7.63 46.12
N ASP A 206 4.67 8.46 45.57
CA ASP A 206 4.09 8.22 44.26
C ASP A 206 5.05 8.71 43.16
N PHE A 207 5.74 7.78 42.52
CA PHE A 207 6.68 8.04 41.42
C PHE A 207 6.01 8.10 40.03
N ARG A 208 4.67 8.13 39.97
CA ARG A 208 3.94 8.20 38.68
C ARG A 208 4.33 9.46 37.90
N PRO A 209 4.83 9.31 36.66
CA PRO A 209 5.08 10.44 35.79
C PRO A 209 3.80 11.23 35.52
N LYS A 210 3.91 12.56 35.51
CA LYS A 210 2.78 13.46 35.23
C LYS A 210 2.80 13.88 33.76
N PRO A 211 1.63 14.13 33.15
CA PRO A 211 1.55 14.72 31.82
C PRO A 211 2.36 16.03 31.77
N LYS A 212 2.97 16.32 30.62
CA LYS A 212 3.70 17.57 30.41
C LYS A 212 2.71 18.74 30.34
N PRO A 213 3.15 19.98 30.62
CA PRO A 213 2.29 21.16 30.60
C PRO A 213 1.61 21.43 29.25
N ASP A 214 2.18 20.93 28.16
CA ASP A 214 1.64 21.03 26.79
C ASP A 214 0.54 20.00 26.48
N GLY A 215 0.10 19.22 27.46
CA GLY A 215 -0.91 18.17 27.30
C GLY A 215 -0.38 16.83 26.79
N SER A 216 0.91 16.74 26.44
CA SER A 216 1.53 15.48 26.02
C SER A 216 1.82 14.56 27.20
N CYS A 217 1.92 13.25 26.92
CA CYS A 217 2.27 12.29 27.95
C CYS A 217 3.73 12.45 28.42
N ALA A 218 4.01 12.05 29.66
CA ALA A 218 5.38 11.74 30.05
C ALA A 218 5.87 10.55 29.24
N THR A 219 7.01 10.73 28.57
CA THR A 219 7.55 9.75 27.63
C THR A 219 8.71 8.97 28.23
N TYR A 220 8.85 7.70 27.86
CA TYR A 220 9.99 6.85 28.19
C TYR A 220 10.51 6.19 26.92
N THR A 221 11.84 6.21 26.73
CA THR A 221 12.49 5.49 25.64
C THR A 221 12.90 4.12 26.15
N VAL A 222 12.32 3.07 25.56
CA VAL A 222 12.63 1.69 25.89
C VAL A 222 14.12 1.41 25.67
N GLU A 223 14.74 0.76 26.65
CA GLU A 223 16.12 0.29 26.59
C GLU A 223 16.19 -1.22 26.39
N SER A 224 17.33 -1.70 25.90
CA SER A 224 17.57 -3.13 25.73
C SER A 224 17.45 -3.87 27.07
N GLY A 225 16.61 -4.91 27.10
CA GLY A 225 16.32 -5.69 28.31
C GLY A 225 15.14 -5.17 29.14
N ASP A 226 14.48 -4.09 28.71
CA ASP A 226 13.23 -3.68 29.32
C ASP A 226 12.05 -4.60 28.98
N PHE A 227 11.12 -4.65 29.91
CA PHE A 227 9.80 -5.23 29.76
C PHE A 227 8.83 -4.43 30.63
N CYS A 228 7.54 -4.44 30.29
CA CYS A 228 6.59 -3.53 30.94
C CYS A 228 6.51 -3.65 32.46
N ASN A 229 6.68 -4.84 33.04
CA ASN A 229 6.68 -4.99 34.51
C ASN A 229 7.82 -4.20 35.16
N LYS A 230 9.03 -4.22 34.59
CA LYS A 230 10.19 -3.45 35.07
C LYS A 230 9.91 -1.95 34.98
N ILE A 231 9.44 -1.48 33.83
CA ILE A 231 9.11 -0.07 33.60
C ILE A 231 7.99 0.38 34.56
N ALA A 232 6.95 -0.45 34.71
CA ALA A 232 5.81 -0.16 35.58
C ALA A 232 6.24 -0.06 37.05
N ALA A 233 7.02 -1.04 37.54
CA ALA A 233 7.52 -1.06 38.91
C ALA A 233 8.43 0.13 39.23
N ALA A 234 9.28 0.54 38.28
CA ALA A 234 10.14 1.71 38.43
C ALA A 234 9.38 3.03 38.51
N ASN A 235 8.14 3.09 38.01
CA ASN A 235 7.37 4.34 37.87
C ASN A 235 6.08 4.35 38.70
N SER A 236 5.92 3.46 39.68
CA SER A 236 4.68 3.30 40.49
C SER A 236 3.42 3.09 39.63
N LEU A 237 3.58 2.48 38.45
CA LEU A 237 2.51 2.15 37.51
C LEU A 237 2.16 0.66 37.59
N LYS A 238 0.99 0.30 37.05
CA LYS A 238 0.68 -1.08 36.68
C LYS A 238 0.93 -1.30 35.19
N VAL A 239 1.08 -2.54 34.76
CA VAL A 239 1.21 -2.87 33.33
C VAL A 239 -0.03 -2.41 32.56
N GLU A 240 -1.22 -2.51 33.17
CA GLU A 240 -2.46 -2.05 32.55
C GLU A 240 -2.49 -0.52 32.35
N ASP A 241 -1.78 0.24 33.21
CA ASP A 241 -1.62 1.68 33.02
C ASP A 241 -0.80 1.96 31.74
N ILE A 242 0.33 1.26 31.55
CA ILE A 242 1.17 1.39 30.35
C ILE A 242 0.38 1.00 29.09
N GLU A 243 -0.30 -0.13 29.10
CA GLU A 243 -1.16 -0.57 27.98
C GLU A 243 -2.24 0.47 27.68
N SER A 244 -2.86 1.04 28.71
CA SER A 244 -3.90 2.06 28.51
C SER A 244 -3.36 3.38 27.96
N PHE A 245 -2.17 3.80 28.37
CA PHE A 245 -1.58 5.06 27.91
C PHE A 245 -1.09 4.99 26.46
N ASN A 246 -0.78 3.79 25.96
CA ASN A 246 -0.15 3.60 24.66
C ASN A 246 -1.09 3.13 23.55
N LYS A 247 -2.41 3.08 23.78
CA LYS A 247 -3.40 2.69 22.76
C LYS A 247 -3.30 3.49 21.45
N ASN A 248 -2.87 4.75 21.53
CA ASN A 248 -2.70 5.64 20.38
C ASN A 248 -1.23 5.94 20.07
N THR A 249 -0.28 5.30 20.76
CA THR A 249 1.16 5.50 20.51
C THR A 249 1.56 4.76 19.24
N TRP A 250 2.26 5.45 18.35
CA TRP A 250 2.70 4.90 17.08
C TRP A 250 3.58 3.65 17.27
N GLY A 251 3.22 2.55 16.60
CA GLY A 251 3.95 1.28 16.65
C GLY A 251 3.76 0.48 17.95
N TRP A 252 2.85 0.88 18.84
CA TRP A 252 2.64 0.16 20.10
C TRP A 252 2.07 -1.25 19.89
N SER A 253 2.91 -2.26 20.15
CA SER A 253 2.56 -3.68 19.95
C SER A 253 2.19 -4.43 21.24
N GLY A 254 1.93 -3.67 22.32
CA GLY A 254 1.64 -4.23 23.64
C GLY A 254 2.88 -4.71 24.39
N CYS A 255 2.69 -5.00 25.66
CA CYS A 255 3.75 -5.38 26.59
C CYS A 255 4.37 -6.76 26.34
N LYS A 256 3.76 -7.56 25.46
CA LYS A 256 4.34 -8.84 24.99
C LYS A 256 5.45 -8.64 23.96
N LEU A 257 5.46 -7.50 23.27
CA LEU A 257 6.43 -7.18 22.22
C LEU A 257 6.85 -5.71 22.35
N LEU A 258 7.81 -5.47 23.25
CA LEU A 258 8.38 -4.15 23.51
C LEU A 258 9.66 -3.96 22.68
N PHE A 259 9.65 -3.01 21.73
CA PHE A 259 10.78 -2.75 20.85
C PHE A 259 11.81 -1.83 21.51
N ASP A 260 13.10 -2.17 21.39
CA ASP A 260 14.20 -1.29 21.80
C ASP A 260 14.07 0.06 21.09
N LYS A 261 14.33 1.14 21.83
CA LYS A 261 14.19 2.54 21.40
C LYS A 261 12.79 3.02 21.05
N ALA A 262 11.75 2.20 21.26
CA ALA A 262 10.38 2.70 21.18
C ALA A 262 10.16 3.79 22.23
N VAL A 263 9.47 4.86 21.86
CA VAL A 263 9.11 5.95 22.80
C VAL A 263 7.65 5.74 23.20
N ILE A 264 7.42 5.46 24.48
CA ILE A 264 6.11 5.10 25.03
C ILE A 264 5.64 6.14 26.06
N CYS A 265 4.34 6.22 26.27
CA CYS A 265 3.71 7.02 27.31
C CYS A 265 3.69 6.29 28.66
N LEU A 266 4.10 6.98 29.71
CA LEU A 266 3.99 6.55 31.12
C LEU A 266 2.95 7.37 31.90
N SER A 267 2.24 8.28 31.23
CA SER A 267 1.11 9.00 31.79
C SER A 267 0.00 9.13 30.74
N LYS A 268 -1.17 9.62 31.15
CA LYS A 268 -2.16 10.16 30.21
C LYS A 268 -1.58 11.34 29.43
N GLY A 269 -2.14 11.64 28.26
CA GLY A 269 -1.76 12.76 27.41
C GLY A 269 -1.56 12.32 25.97
N ASP A 270 -1.25 13.28 25.10
CA ASP A 270 -1.01 13.00 23.68
C ASP A 270 0.28 12.21 23.47
N PRO A 271 0.28 11.22 22.56
CA PRO A 271 1.46 10.43 22.26
C PRO A 271 2.57 11.28 21.61
N PRO A 272 3.84 10.84 21.72
CA PRO A 272 4.94 11.47 20.99
C PRO A 272 4.79 11.25 19.47
N MET A 273 5.37 12.16 18.69
CA MET A 273 5.54 11.94 17.25
C MET A 273 6.56 10.81 17.02
N PRO A 274 6.31 9.89 16.07
CA PRO A 274 7.29 8.89 15.71
C PRO A 274 8.49 9.50 14.97
N ASN A 275 9.61 8.78 14.97
CA ASN A 275 10.79 9.21 14.22
C ASN A 275 10.50 9.21 12.71
N PRO A 276 11.00 10.21 11.97
CA PRO A 276 10.85 10.26 10.52
C PRO A 276 11.51 9.07 9.80
N ILE A 277 10.92 8.65 8.69
CA ILE A 277 11.47 7.69 7.74
C ILE A 277 11.79 8.45 6.45
N ALA A 278 13.03 8.34 5.97
CA ALA A 278 13.54 9.17 4.86
C ALA A 278 12.70 9.09 3.57
N ASN A 279 12.11 7.92 3.27
CA ASN A 279 11.30 7.67 2.08
C ASN A 279 9.79 7.61 2.38
N ALA A 280 9.31 8.06 3.54
CA ALA A 280 7.88 8.08 3.83
C ALA A 280 7.17 9.21 3.04
N GLU A 281 6.25 8.84 2.15
CA GLU A 281 5.37 9.73 1.40
C GLU A 281 4.15 10.17 2.21
N CYS A 282 3.71 9.35 3.17
CA CYS A 282 2.50 9.60 3.96
C CYS A 282 2.64 9.23 5.43
N GLY A 283 1.68 9.67 6.23
CA GLY A 283 1.60 9.38 7.66
C GLY A 283 2.50 10.28 8.51
N PRO A 284 2.58 10.02 9.82
CA PRO A 284 3.28 10.88 10.78
C PRO A 284 4.81 10.80 10.67
N GLN A 285 5.33 9.81 9.94
CA GLN A 285 6.77 9.58 9.76
C GLN A 285 7.35 10.29 8.52
N THR A 286 6.56 11.03 7.76
CA THR A 286 7.07 11.88 6.67
C THR A 286 8.08 12.90 7.24
N PRO A 287 9.25 13.10 6.62
CA PRO A 287 10.23 14.07 7.06
C PRO A 287 9.63 15.49 7.18
N GLY A 288 9.85 16.15 8.32
CA GLY A 288 9.35 17.51 8.56
C GLY A 288 7.91 17.60 9.06
N THR A 289 7.24 16.48 9.33
CA THR A 289 5.86 16.47 9.88
C THR A 289 5.76 17.22 11.19
N LYS A 290 4.81 18.15 11.27
CA LYS A 290 4.49 18.88 12.51
C LYS A 290 3.41 18.15 13.30
N LYS A 291 3.49 18.21 14.62
CA LYS A 291 2.46 17.68 15.52
C LYS A 291 1.15 18.44 15.32
N SER A 292 0.04 17.72 15.15
CA SER A 292 -1.31 18.32 15.09
C SER A 292 -1.72 18.93 16.44
N GLU A 293 -2.52 20.00 16.41
CA GLU A 293 -2.99 20.74 17.59
C GLU A 293 -3.78 19.88 18.60
N ASN A 294 -4.33 18.73 18.16
CA ASN A 294 -5.19 17.87 18.99
C ASN A 294 -4.69 16.43 19.16
N GLY A 295 -3.50 16.08 18.69
CA GLY A 295 -2.78 14.82 19.00
C GLY A 295 -3.44 13.47 18.64
N LYS A 296 -4.69 13.44 18.17
CA LYS A 296 -5.49 12.21 18.12
C LYS A 296 -5.45 11.43 16.80
N ASP A 297 -5.12 12.07 15.69
CA ASP A 297 -5.22 11.43 14.37
C ASP A 297 -3.87 11.40 13.65
N LEU A 298 -2.85 10.83 14.30
CA LEU A 298 -1.50 10.68 13.72
C LEU A 298 -1.52 10.00 12.35
N ALA A 299 -2.45 9.05 12.14
CA ALA A 299 -2.60 8.30 10.91
C ALA A 299 -3.05 9.16 9.70
N ASP A 300 -3.70 10.29 9.97
CA ASP A 300 -4.26 11.18 8.95
C ASP A 300 -3.29 12.30 8.55
N LEU A 301 -2.12 12.37 9.18
CA LEU A 301 -1.06 13.31 8.80
C LEU A 301 -0.47 12.93 7.45
N ASN A 302 -0.23 13.92 6.60
CA ASN A 302 0.34 13.76 5.26
C ASN A 302 -0.42 12.69 4.44
N PRO A 303 -1.67 12.96 4.04
CA PRO A 303 -2.44 11.99 3.27
C PRO A 303 -1.77 11.71 1.93
N CYS A 304 -1.92 10.48 1.43
CA CYS A 304 -1.47 10.13 0.10
C CYS A 304 -2.16 10.97 -0.98
N PRO A 305 -1.47 11.26 -2.10
CA PRO A 305 -2.12 11.75 -3.31
C PRO A 305 -3.32 10.88 -3.69
N LEU A 306 -4.36 11.52 -4.25
CA LEU A 306 -5.66 10.89 -4.56
C LEU A 306 -6.36 10.22 -3.37
N ASN A 307 -5.98 10.53 -2.12
CA ASN A 307 -6.43 9.80 -0.94
C ASN A 307 -6.23 8.28 -1.08
N ALA A 308 -5.13 7.87 -1.73
CA ALA A 308 -4.74 6.47 -1.79
C ALA A 308 -4.44 5.94 -0.38
N CYS A 309 -4.33 4.62 -0.26
CA CYS A 309 -4.07 3.98 1.02
C CYS A 309 -2.64 4.26 1.46
N CYS A 310 -2.47 4.62 2.74
CA CYS A 310 -1.16 4.73 3.35
C CYS A 310 -0.88 3.47 4.18
N ASN A 311 0.23 2.79 3.91
CA ASN A 311 0.64 1.63 4.72
C ASN A 311 1.47 2.05 5.94
N ILE A 312 1.81 1.10 6.83
CA ILE A 312 2.55 1.43 8.07
C ILE A 312 3.98 1.94 7.80
N TRP A 313 4.50 1.72 6.59
CA TRP A 313 5.82 2.15 6.15
C TRP A 313 5.80 3.54 5.50
N GLY A 314 4.66 4.24 5.56
CA GLY A 314 4.48 5.56 4.98
C GLY A 314 4.50 5.57 3.46
N GLN A 315 4.12 4.45 2.81
CA GLN A 315 4.06 4.36 1.35
C GLN A 315 2.61 4.42 0.86
N CYS A 316 2.42 5.04 -0.31
CA CYS A 316 1.13 5.24 -0.93
C CYS A 316 0.83 4.22 -2.03
N GLY A 317 -0.37 3.68 -2.05
CA GLY A 317 -0.82 2.81 -3.14
C GLY A 317 -2.29 2.46 -3.09
N VAL A 318 -2.77 1.77 -4.13
CA VAL A 318 -4.19 1.44 -4.31
C VAL A 318 -4.47 -0.07 -4.32
N THR A 319 -3.43 -0.90 -4.19
CA THR A 319 -3.55 -2.36 -4.16
C THR A 319 -3.73 -2.89 -2.74
N ALA A 320 -4.04 -4.18 -2.61
CA ALA A 320 -4.20 -4.85 -1.31
C ALA A 320 -2.97 -4.71 -0.39
N ASP A 321 -1.77 -4.62 -0.97
CA ASP A 321 -0.51 -4.45 -0.23
C ASP A 321 -0.42 -3.12 0.53
N PHE A 322 -1.24 -2.13 0.16
CA PHE A 322 -1.31 -0.83 0.81
C PHE A 322 -2.63 -0.64 1.57
N CYS A 323 -3.71 -1.24 1.08
CA CYS A 323 -5.06 -0.95 1.54
C CYS A 323 -5.59 -1.92 2.60
N LYS A 324 -4.94 -3.06 2.84
CA LYS A 324 -5.45 -4.06 3.77
C LYS A 324 -5.18 -3.66 5.23
N ASN A 325 -6.26 -3.30 5.94
CA ASN A 325 -6.17 -3.03 7.37
C ASN A 325 -5.88 -4.34 8.14
N THR A 326 -4.68 -4.41 8.70
CA THR A 326 -4.21 -5.52 9.54
C THR A 326 -3.61 -5.00 10.84
N THR A 327 -3.99 -3.79 11.23
CA THR A 327 -3.52 -3.08 12.43
C THR A 327 -3.89 -3.86 13.69
N LEU A 328 -3.00 -3.90 14.67
CA LEU A 328 -3.17 -4.67 15.92
C LEU A 328 -3.84 -3.86 17.04
N GLY A 329 -4.37 -2.69 16.72
CA GLY A 329 -5.01 -1.75 17.65
C GLY A 329 -4.40 -0.37 17.54
N ALA A 330 -3.14 -0.22 17.95
CA ALA A 330 -2.44 1.05 17.90
C ALA A 330 -2.01 1.43 16.46
N PRO A 331 -1.98 2.72 16.11
CA PRO A 331 -1.59 3.17 14.78
C PRO A 331 -0.13 2.80 14.48
N GLY A 332 0.20 2.58 13.20
CA GLY A 332 1.55 2.17 12.79
C GLY A 332 1.92 0.73 13.12
N THR A 333 0.95 -0.13 13.48
CA THR A 333 1.16 -1.58 13.68
C THR A 333 0.53 -2.39 12.55
N ALA A 334 1.03 -3.61 12.34
CA ALA A 334 0.42 -4.59 11.43
C ALA A 334 0.66 -6.02 11.91
N LYS A 335 -0.16 -6.95 11.44
CA LYS A 335 0.07 -8.39 11.64
C LYS A 335 1.39 -8.80 10.98
N PRO A 336 2.13 -9.77 11.56
CA PRO A 336 3.33 -10.33 10.93
C PRO A 336 3.08 -10.77 9.48
N GLY A 337 4.00 -10.43 8.58
CA GLY A 337 3.89 -10.76 7.15
C GLY A 337 2.93 -9.87 6.35
N THR A 338 2.49 -8.75 6.91
CA THR A 338 1.60 -7.79 6.22
C THR A 338 2.13 -6.37 6.35
N ASN A 339 1.77 -5.49 5.41
CA ASN A 339 2.19 -4.09 5.43
C ASN A 339 1.27 -3.17 6.23
N GLY A 340 0.09 -3.65 6.63
CA GLY A 340 -0.94 -2.84 7.27
C GLY A 340 -1.43 -1.67 6.44
N CYS A 341 -2.49 -1.03 6.94
CA CYS A 341 -2.98 0.21 6.39
C CYS A 341 -3.35 1.11 7.55
N ILE A 342 -2.85 2.34 7.52
CA ILE A 342 -3.01 3.32 8.59
C ILE A 342 -4.11 4.33 8.30
N SER A 343 -4.34 4.67 7.03
CA SER A 343 -5.34 5.65 6.61
C SER A 343 -5.85 5.38 5.19
N ASN A 344 -7.09 5.81 4.93
CA ASN A 344 -7.82 5.54 3.68
C ASN A 344 -7.81 4.06 3.29
N CYS A 345 -8.02 3.14 4.23
CA CYS A 345 -7.95 1.71 3.97
C CYS A 345 -9.13 1.17 3.15
N GLY A 346 -8.97 -0.02 2.60
CA GLY A 346 -9.96 -0.68 1.74
C GLY A 346 -9.87 -0.28 0.26
N THR A 347 -10.47 -1.09 -0.59
CA THR A 347 -10.49 -0.94 -2.05
C THR A 347 -11.90 -0.80 -2.60
N ASP A 348 -12.85 -0.46 -1.72
CA ASP A 348 -14.26 -0.32 -2.08
C ASP A 348 -14.56 1.06 -2.64
N VAL A 349 -15.55 1.14 -3.52
CA VAL A 349 -16.07 2.40 -4.05
C VAL A 349 -16.69 3.22 -2.93
N VAL A 350 -16.24 4.48 -2.79
CA VAL A 350 -16.88 5.44 -1.89
C VAL A 350 -18.09 6.02 -2.60
N ASN A 351 -19.27 5.50 -2.25
CA ASN A 351 -20.48 5.79 -3.00
C ASN A 351 -21.26 6.99 -2.45
N ASN A 352 -22.04 7.64 -3.32
CA ASN A 352 -22.98 8.68 -2.96
C ASN A 352 -24.23 8.09 -2.27
N LYS A 353 -24.84 8.90 -1.41
CA LYS A 353 -26.09 8.56 -0.71
C LYS A 353 -27.28 8.38 -1.67
N SER A 354 -27.27 9.11 -2.79
CA SER A 354 -28.36 9.11 -3.77
C SER A 354 -27.84 8.79 -5.17
N PRO A 355 -28.61 8.06 -5.99
CA PRO A 355 -28.30 7.84 -7.41
C PRO A 355 -28.33 9.16 -8.20
N PRO A 356 -27.71 9.20 -9.40
CA PRO A 356 -27.85 10.35 -10.28
C PRO A 356 -29.30 10.49 -10.77
N SER A 357 -29.73 11.71 -11.08
CA SER A 357 -31.10 11.99 -11.58
C SER A 357 -31.37 11.36 -12.95
N SER A 358 -30.32 11.14 -13.74
CA SER A 358 -30.36 10.39 -14.99
C SER A 358 -29.02 9.68 -15.19
N PHE A 359 -29.04 8.57 -15.91
CA PHE A 359 -27.83 7.84 -16.28
C PHE A 359 -27.37 8.29 -17.67
N MET A 360 -26.18 8.87 -17.77
CA MET A 360 -25.65 9.36 -19.03
C MET A 360 -25.08 8.23 -19.89
N SER A 361 -25.24 8.39 -21.20
CA SER A 361 -24.60 7.56 -22.22
C SER A 361 -23.86 8.49 -23.16
N VAL A 362 -22.55 8.48 -23.06
CA VAL A 362 -21.65 9.35 -23.82
C VAL A 362 -21.02 8.56 -24.95
N GLY A 363 -21.08 9.08 -26.17
CA GLY A 363 -20.43 8.47 -27.33
C GLY A 363 -19.28 9.32 -27.83
N TYR A 364 -18.06 8.79 -27.84
CA TYR A 364 -16.95 9.42 -28.56
C TYR A 364 -17.04 9.10 -30.05
N PHE A 365 -17.04 10.16 -30.87
CA PHE A 365 -17.02 10.07 -32.32
C PHE A 365 -15.66 10.54 -32.85
N GLU A 366 -14.87 9.61 -33.38
CA GLU A 366 -13.60 9.93 -34.03
C GLU A 366 -13.88 10.55 -35.41
N ALA A 367 -13.70 11.86 -35.53
CA ALA A 367 -14.01 12.63 -36.72
C ALA A 367 -13.10 12.29 -37.92
N TRP A 368 -11.94 11.70 -37.67
CA TRP A 368 -11.02 11.19 -38.70
C TRP A 368 -11.34 9.75 -39.13
N ASN A 369 -12.44 9.14 -38.66
CA ASN A 369 -12.75 7.74 -39.01
C ASN A 369 -12.77 7.50 -40.53
N GLN A 370 -13.13 8.51 -41.32
CA GLN A 370 -13.15 8.47 -42.80
C GLN A 370 -11.78 8.21 -43.44
N ASP A 371 -10.68 8.41 -42.71
CA ASP A 371 -9.32 8.13 -43.18
C ASP A 371 -8.99 6.64 -43.15
N ARG A 372 -9.82 5.80 -42.52
CA ARG A 372 -9.64 4.34 -42.46
C ARG A 372 -9.97 3.68 -43.80
N PRO A 373 -9.50 2.44 -44.07
CA PRO A 373 -9.89 1.72 -45.28
C PRO A 373 -11.32 1.15 -45.24
N CYS A 374 -11.91 1.00 -44.04
CA CYS A 374 -13.28 0.53 -43.79
C CYS A 374 -13.75 0.99 -42.40
N LEU A 375 -14.97 0.62 -42.00
CA LEU A 375 -15.62 1.06 -40.75
C LEU A 375 -15.78 2.57 -40.67
N TRP A 376 -16.35 3.17 -41.71
CA TRP A 376 -16.74 4.57 -41.64
C TRP A 376 -18.11 4.72 -41.03
N MET A 377 -18.26 5.83 -40.31
CA MET A 377 -19.53 6.32 -39.84
C MET A 377 -19.59 7.80 -40.12
N ASP A 378 -20.62 8.20 -40.84
CA ASP A 378 -21.00 9.60 -40.90
C ASP A 378 -21.61 9.99 -39.56
N VAL A 379 -21.24 11.16 -39.04
CA VAL A 379 -21.71 11.58 -37.72
C VAL A 379 -23.24 11.63 -37.63
N SER A 380 -23.96 11.86 -38.75
CA SER A 380 -25.43 11.85 -38.79
C SER A 380 -26.05 10.49 -38.41
N GLU A 381 -25.31 9.40 -38.54
CA GLU A 381 -25.79 8.07 -38.14
C GLU A 381 -26.03 7.98 -36.63
N LEU A 382 -25.43 8.87 -35.82
CA LEU A 382 -25.65 8.92 -34.38
C LEU A 382 -27.07 9.39 -34.00
N GLU A 383 -27.83 10.02 -34.90
CA GLU A 383 -29.25 10.31 -34.65
C GLU A 383 -30.09 9.05 -34.50
N LYS A 384 -29.63 7.92 -35.04
CA LYS A 384 -30.28 6.60 -34.89
C LYS A 384 -30.00 5.96 -33.53
N ARG A 385 -29.09 6.54 -32.74
CA ARG A 385 -28.63 6.05 -31.43
C ARG A 385 -29.34 6.81 -30.31
N SER A 386 -30.64 6.56 -30.15
CA SER A 386 -31.50 7.26 -29.19
C SER A 386 -31.11 7.06 -27.73
N GLU A 387 -30.24 6.09 -27.44
CA GLU A 387 -29.67 5.89 -26.12
C GLU A 387 -28.59 6.93 -25.76
N LEU A 388 -27.96 7.61 -26.73
CA LEU A 388 -26.90 8.59 -26.49
C LEU A 388 -27.50 9.89 -25.93
N THR A 389 -26.96 10.34 -24.80
CA THR A 389 -27.30 11.64 -24.21
C THR A 389 -26.32 12.73 -24.60
N HIS A 390 -25.06 12.36 -24.89
CA HIS A 390 -23.99 13.27 -25.32
C HIS A 390 -23.15 12.61 -26.41
N VAL A 391 -22.69 13.41 -27.37
CA VAL A 391 -21.69 13.03 -28.37
C VAL A 391 -20.47 13.92 -28.20
N HIS A 392 -19.32 13.31 -27.95
CA HIS A 392 -18.02 13.97 -27.89
C HIS A 392 -17.35 13.87 -29.26
N PHE A 393 -17.29 14.99 -29.96
CA PHE A 393 -16.66 15.09 -31.28
C PHE A 393 -15.14 15.20 -31.13
N SER A 394 -14.44 14.13 -31.48
CA SER A 394 -13.00 13.98 -31.31
C SER A 394 -12.27 14.09 -32.65
N PHE A 395 -11.29 14.96 -32.85
CA PHE A 395 -10.89 16.06 -31.98
C PHE A 395 -10.85 17.35 -32.80
N ALA A 396 -11.25 18.44 -32.16
CA ALA A 396 -10.79 19.76 -32.57
C ALA A 396 -9.33 19.93 -32.15
N ARG A 397 -8.59 20.77 -32.88
CA ARG A 397 -7.20 21.09 -32.57
C ARG A 397 -7.07 22.50 -32.04
N LEU A 398 -6.03 22.73 -31.25
CA LEU A 398 -5.52 24.07 -30.97
C LEU A 398 -4.30 24.31 -31.86
N THR A 399 -4.22 25.48 -32.48
CA THR A 399 -2.98 25.93 -33.14
C THR A 399 -1.93 26.35 -32.11
N ASP A 400 -0.69 26.60 -32.54
CA ASP A 400 0.35 27.19 -31.67
C ASP A 400 -0.04 28.56 -31.09
N SER A 401 -0.92 29.28 -31.77
CA SER A 401 -1.50 30.55 -31.30
C SER A 401 -2.80 30.37 -30.50
N PHE A 402 -3.14 29.13 -30.14
CA PHE A 402 -4.33 28.75 -29.38
C PHE A 402 -5.67 29.09 -30.06
N GLU A 403 -5.70 29.13 -31.39
CA GLU A 403 -6.95 29.21 -32.15
C GLU A 403 -7.56 27.81 -32.33
N VAL A 404 -8.88 27.72 -32.32
CA VAL A 404 -9.60 26.45 -32.53
C VAL A 404 -9.65 26.10 -34.01
N ASP A 405 -9.08 24.96 -34.39
CA ASP A 405 -9.07 24.44 -35.75
C ASP A 405 -9.86 23.14 -35.89
N VAL A 406 -10.85 23.18 -36.79
CA VAL A 406 -11.68 22.04 -37.21
C VAL A 406 -11.62 21.83 -38.73
N SER A 407 -10.74 22.53 -39.45
CA SER A 407 -10.68 22.52 -40.92
C SER A 407 -10.43 21.12 -41.47
N HIS A 408 -9.54 20.36 -40.83
CA HIS A 408 -9.19 18.98 -41.17
C HIS A 408 -10.36 17.99 -41.01
N VAL A 409 -11.40 18.34 -40.26
CA VAL A 409 -12.60 17.51 -40.01
C VAL A 409 -13.89 18.27 -40.33
N SER A 410 -13.80 19.29 -41.20
CA SER A 410 -14.89 20.25 -41.46
C SER A 410 -16.16 19.60 -42.00
N TYR A 411 -16.04 18.52 -42.79
CA TYR A 411 -17.18 17.75 -43.28
C TYR A 411 -18.02 17.19 -42.13
N GLN A 412 -17.39 16.41 -41.24
CA GLN A 412 -18.05 15.82 -40.09
C GLN A 412 -18.51 16.90 -39.10
N PHE A 413 -17.70 17.93 -38.86
CA PHE A 413 -18.06 19.01 -37.93
C PHE A 413 -19.31 19.78 -38.37
N ASN A 414 -19.48 20.02 -39.68
CA ASN A 414 -20.66 20.70 -40.21
C ASN A 414 -21.96 19.90 -40.06
N LYS A 415 -21.87 18.57 -40.02
CA LYS A 415 -23.00 17.68 -39.73
C LYS A 415 -23.23 17.50 -38.24
N PHE A 416 -22.15 17.41 -37.45
CA PHE A 416 -22.19 17.29 -36.00
C PHE A 416 -23.03 18.40 -35.36
N LYS A 417 -22.81 19.66 -35.76
CA LYS A 417 -23.60 20.82 -35.30
C LYS A 417 -25.10 20.73 -35.58
N LYS A 418 -25.52 19.86 -36.51
CA LYS A 418 -26.92 19.74 -36.94
C LYS A 418 -27.62 18.54 -36.32
N LEU A 419 -26.89 17.67 -35.61
CA LEU A 419 -27.45 16.49 -34.98
C LEU A 419 -28.63 16.85 -34.07
N LYS A 420 -29.59 15.93 -33.99
CA LYS A 420 -30.75 16.01 -33.10
C LYS A 420 -30.69 14.88 -32.07
N GLY A 421 -31.03 15.21 -30.83
CA GLY A 421 -31.09 14.25 -29.72
C GLY A 421 -30.02 14.48 -28.67
N PRO A 422 -28.77 14.03 -28.88
CA PRO A 422 -27.70 14.17 -27.90
C PRO A 422 -27.14 15.60 -27.86
N LYS A 423 -26.49 15.94 -26.74
CA LYS A 423 -25.71 17.17 -26.62
C LYS A 423 -24.42 17.12 -27.43
N HIS A 424 -24.04 18.25 -28.04
CA HIS A 424 -22.86 18.41 -28.88
C HIS A 424 -21.67 18.91 -28.06
N ILE A 425 -20.76 18.01 -27.71
CA ILE A 425 -19.53 18.34 -26.98
C ILE A 425 -18.34 18.33 -27.94
N LEU A 426 -17.55 19.41 -27.96
CA LEU A 426 -16.31 19.45 -28.74
C LEU A 426 -15.13 19.01 -27.86
N ALA A 427 -14.43 17.95 -28.27
CA ALA A 427 -13.27 17.46 -27.53
C ALA A 427 -11.95 18.00 -28.12
N PHE A 428 -10.99 18.31 -27.26
CA PHE A 428 -9.65 18.75 -27.60
C PHE A 428 -8.60 17.82 -26.99
N GLY A 429 -7.55 17.50 -27.75
CA GLY A 429 -6.44 16.68 -27.27
C GLY A 429 -6.46 15.27 -27.85
N GLY A 430 -6.57 14.27 -26.97
CA GLY A 430 -6.36 12.86 -27.28
C GLY A 430 -4.88 12.47 -27.33
N TRP A 431 -4.63 11.17 -27.47
CA TRP A 431 -3.29 10.58 -27.48
C TRP A 431 -2.32 11.30 -28.44
N VAL A 432 -2.70 11.51 -29.70
CA VAL A 432 -1.78 12.08 -30.72
C VAL A 432 -1.39 13.52 -30.39
N ASP A 433 -2.33 14.39 -30.04
CA ASP A 433 -2.00 15.79 -29.74
C ASP A 433 -1.27 15.93 -28.40
N SER A 434 -1.39 14.93 -27.51
CA SER A 434 -0.68 14.90 -26.23
C SER A 434 0.73 14.32 -26.33
N THR A 435 1.01 13.49 -27.34
CA THR A 435 2.25 12.70 -27.42
C THR A 435 3.07 12.88 -28.69
N HIS A 436 2.51 13.41 -29.77
CA HIS A 436 3.31 13.58 -30.99
C HIS A 436 4.40 14.66 -30.81
N PRO A 437 5.67 14.43 -31.22
CA PRO A 437 6.78 15.37 -31.00
C PRO A 437 6.56 16.80 -31.50
N THR A 438 5.70 16.97 -32.51
CA THR A 438 5.36 18.28 -33.08
C THR A 438 4.10 18.92 -32.49
N LYS A 439 3.48 18.31 -31.47
CA LYS A 439 2.16 18.73 -30.95
C LYS A 439 2.06 18.76 -29.43
N TYR A 440 2.78 17.88 -28.72
CA TYR A 440 2.68 17.74 -27.27
C TYR A 440 2.84 19.08 -26.51
N HIS A 441 3.63 20.00 -27.07
CA HIS A 441 3.90 21.31 -26.47
C HIS A 441 2.68 22.24 -26.46
N ILE A 442 1.70 22.04 -27.36
CA ILE A 442 0.54 22.92 -27.50
C ILE A 442 -0.31 22.89 -26.22
N LEU A 443 -0.72 21.71 -25.77
CA LEU A 443 -1.50 21.56 -24.53
C LEU A 443 -0.69 21.96 -23.29
N ARG A 444 0.59 21.59 -23.23
CA ARG A 444 1.50 22.02 -22.14
C ARG A 444 1.61 23.54 -22.05
N ASN A 445 1.68 24.24 -23.19
CA ASN A 445 1.73 25.70 -23.21
C ASN A 445 0.34 26.31 -22.95
N ALA A 446 -0.75 25.68 -23.39
CA ALA A 446 -2.11 26.18 -23.23
C ALA A 446 -2.52 26.31 -21.75
N VAL A 447 -2.04 25.41 -20.88
CA VAL A 447 -2.39 25.43 -19.45
C VAL A 447 -1.60 26.45 -18.61
N LYS A 448 -0.49 26.97 -19.14
CA LYS A 448 0.39 27.92 -18.41
C LYS A 448 -0.35 29.20 -18.05
N MET A 449 0.08 29.83 -16.96
CA MET A 449 -0.58 30.98 -16.36
C MET A 449 -0.77 32.14 -17.35
N GLU A 450 0.23 32.38 -18.19
CA GLU A 450 0.27 33.43 -19.22
C GLU A 450 -0.67 33.17 -20.41
N ASN A 451 -1.03 31.91 -20.69
CA ASN A 451 -1.78 31.54 -21.90
C ASN A 451 -3.23 31.12 -21.60
N ARG A 452 -3.48 30.50 -20.44
CA ARG A 452 -4.75 29.83 -20.13
C ARG A 452 -6.00 30.71 -20.21
N LEU A 453 -5.87 32.02 -19.99
CA LEU A 453 -6.98 32.96 -20.14
C LEU A 453 -7.35 33.15 -21.62
N GLN A 454 -6.37 33.27 -22.51
CA GLN A 454 -6.59 33.40 -23.94
C GLN A 454 -7.22 32.12 -24.50
N VAL A 455 -6.66 30.96 -24.11
CA VAL A 455 -7.19 29.64 -24.49
C VAL A 455 -8.66 29.50 -24.07
N ALA A 456 -8.97 29.80 -22.80
CA ALA A 456 -10.35 29.70 -22.30
C ALA A 456 -11.34 30.58 -23.07
N LYS A 457 -10.92 31.81 -23.42
CA LYS A 457 -11.73 32.73 -24.24
C LYS A 457 -11.94 32.21 -25.66
N ASN A 458 -10.88 31.74 -26.31
CA ASN A 458 -10.94 31.25 -27.69
C ASN A 458 -11.86 30.02 -27.80
N ILE A 459 -11.70 29.06 -26.89
CA ILE A 459 -12.56 27.88 -26.82
C ILE A 459 -14.01 28.29 -26.58
N ALA A 460 -14.30 29.08 -25.55
CA ALA A 460 -15.68 29.45 -25.22
C ALA A 460 -16.34 30.29 -26.33
N ALA A 461 -15.59 31.19 -26.98
CA ALA A 461 -16.06 31.93 -28.14
C ALA A 461 -16.42 31.00 -29.30
N PHE A 462 -15.61 29.96 -29.54
CA PHE A 462 -15.87 28.96 -30.57
C PHE A 462 -17.11 28.12 -30.27
N ILE A 463 -17.23 27.59 -29.04
CA ILE A 463 -18.40 26.84 -28.58
C ILE A 463 -19.67 27.67 -28.79
N LYS A 464 -19.68 28.93 -28.33
CA LYS A 464 -20.82 29.83 -28.47
C LYS A 464 -21.13 30.16 -29.93
N LYS A 465 -20.11 30.43 -30.75
CA LYS A 465 -20.28 30.75 -32.18
C LYS A 465 -20.95 29.61 -32.94
N HIS A 466 -20.73 28.38 -32.53
CA HIS A 466 -21.21 27.18 -33.20
C HIS A 466 -22.40 26.50 -32.50
N ASP A 467 -22.96 27.14 -31.46
CA ASP A 467 -24.11 26.64 -30.69
C ASP A 467 -23.88 25.21 -30.16
N LEU A 468 -22.68 24.98 -29.62
CA LEU A 468 -22.29 23.70 -29.02
C LEU A 468 -22.60 23.71 -27.52
N ASP A 469 -22.91 22.54 -26.96
CA ASP A 469 -23.40 22.39 -25.59
C ASP A 469 -22.28 22.39 -24.53
N GLY A 470 -21.03 22.14 -24.95
CA GLY A 470 -19.90 22.09 -24.04
C GLY A 470 -18.57 21.75 -24.69
N VAL A 471 -17.56 21.63 -23.83
CA VAL A 471 -16.20 21.29 -24.19
C VAL A 471 -15.67 20.16 -23.32
N ASP A 472 -14.87 19.30 -23.92
CA ASP A 472 -14.14 18.23 -23.27
C ASP A 472 -12.64 18.41 -23.50
N ILE A 473 -11.83 18.35 -22.45
CA ILE A 473 -10.38 18.54 -22.53
C ILE A 473 -9.68 17.23 -22.19
N ASP A 474 -9.20 16.54 -23.23
CA ASP A 474 -8.62 15.19 -23.15
C ASP A 474 -7.10 15.28 -23.26
N TRP A 475 -6.46 15.86 -22.24
CA TRP A 475 -5.00 15.94 -22.19
C TRP A 475 -4.40 14.67 -21.55
N GLU A 476 -3.53 13.99 -22.29
CA GLU A 476 -2.92 12.72 -21.90
C GLU A 476 -1.37 12.79 -21.75
N TYR A 477 -0.79 13.09 -20.58
CA TYR A 477 -1.44 13.45 -19.31
C TYR A 477 -0.69 14.62 -18.62
N PRO A 478 -1.39 15.57 -17.97
CA PRO A 478 -0.81 16.55 -17.07
C PRO A 478 0.09 15.91 -16.02
N GLY A 479 1.34 16.36 -15.92
CA GLY A 479 2.29 15.91 -14.92
C GLY A 479 2.74 14.44 -15.07
N ALA A 480 2.50 13.82 -16.24
CA ALA A 480 2.99 12.48 -16.54
C ALA A 480 4.51 12.38 -16.28
N PRO A 481 4.97 11.42 -15.44
CA PRO A 481 6.38 11.26 -15.12
C PRO A 481 7.19 10.79 -16.34
N ASP A 482 6.56 10.03 -17.23
CA ASP A 482 7.11 9.47 -18.46
C ASP A 482 5.97 9.01 -19.39
N ILE A 483 6.27 8.89 -20.69
CA ILE A 483 5.45 8.18 -21.67
C ILE A 483 6.42 7.23 -22.39
N PRO A 484 6.69 6.05 -21.80
CA PRO A 484 7.65 5.12 -22.37
C PRO A 484 7.20 4.73 -23.79
N ASP A 485 8.18 4.47 -24.67
CA ASP A 485 8.06 4.13 -26.10
C ASP A 485 7.96 5.28 -27.11
N ILE A 486 7.83 6.54 -26.67
CA ILE A 486 7.90 7.69 -27.60
C ILE A 486 9.21 8.45 -27.37
N PRO A 487 10.23 8.23 -28.21
CA PRO A 487 11.48 8.99 -28.12
C PRO A 487 11.19 10.49 -28.25
N ASP A 488 11.93 11.30 -27.52
CA ASP A 488 11.92 12.78 -27.58
C ASP A 488 10.76 13.52 -26.89
N ILE A 489 9.84 12.84 -26.19
CA ILE A 489 8.92 13.54 -25.28
C ILE A 489 9.57 13.72 -23.90
N PRO A 490 9.80 14.96 -23.42
CA PRO A 490 10.31 15.18 -22.07
C PRO A 490 9.23 14.89 -21.01
N LYS A 491 9.66 14.53 -19.79
CA LYS A 491 8.80 14.49 -18.59
C LYS A 491 7.94 15.77 -18.52
N ALA A 492 6.68 15.62 -18.13
CA ALA A 492 5.76 16.74 -17.98
C ALA A 492 6.15 17.60 -16.75
N ASP A 493 5.68 18.85 -16.71
CA ASP A 493 5.95 19.75 -15.58
C ASP A 493 5.16 19.27 -14.36
N GLU A 494 5.77 19.26 -13.17
CA GLU A 494 5.10 18.85 -11.94
C GLU A 494 3.95 19.80 -11.54
N GLU A 495 3.98 21.04 -12.05
CA GLU A 495 2.91 22.02 -11.87
C GLU A 495 1.77 21.90 -12.90
N ASP A 496 1.90 21.02 -13.90
CA ASP A 496 0.91 20.84 -14.97
C ASP A 496 -0.49 20.54 -14.43
N GLY A 497 -0.61 19.72 -13.37
CA GLY A 497 -1.90 19.43 -12.75
C GLY A 497 -2.59 20.67 -12.17
N LYS A 498 -1.83 21.58 -11.53
CA LYS A 498 -2.38 22.84 -10.99
C LYS A 498 -2.69 23.83 -12.10
N ASN A 499 -1.84 23.90 -13.12
CA ASN A 499 -2.04 24.74 -14.30
C ASN A 499 -3.29 24.30 -15.08
N TYR A 500 -3.48 22.99 -15.25
CA TYR A 500 -4.64 22.39 -15.87
C TYR A 500 -5.93 22.75 -15.12
N LEU A 501 -5.97 22.58 -13.79
CA LEU A 501 -7.09 23.05 -12.96
C LEU A 501 -7.36 24.55 -13.16
N GLY A 502 -6.31 25.36 -13.30
CA GLY A 502 -6.42 26.78 -13.60
C GLY A 502 -7.11 27.06 -14.94
N LEU A 503 -6.75 26.34 -16.00
CA LEU A 503 -7.44 26.43 -17.30
C LEU A 503 -8.91 26.01 -17.18
N LEU A 504 -9.19 24.86 -16.53
CA LEU A 504 -10.55 24.36 -16.34
C LEU A 504 -11.42 25.36 -15.56
N THR A 505 -10.86 26.00 -14.54
CA THR A 505 -11.56 27.03 -13.74
C THR A 505 -11.90 28.25 -14.61
N LEU A 506 -10.98 28.68 -15.48
CA LEU A 506 -11.22 29.80 -16.40
C LEU A 506 -12.22 29.46 -17.50
N LEU A 507 -12.24 28.22 -18.01
CA LEU A 507 -13.25 27.73 -18.95
C LEU A 507 -14.64 27.74 -18.30
N LYS A 508 -14.77 27.18 -17.09
CA LYS A 508 -16.04 27.14 -16.36
C LYS A 508 -16.56 28.54 -16.00
N GLY A 509 -15.65 29.47 -15.74
CA GLY A 509 -15.94 30.87 -15.42
C GLY A 509 -16.25 31.78 -16.63
N GLN A 510 -16.26 31.27 -17.86
CA GLN A 510 -16.60 32.10 -19.02
C GLN A 510 -18.07 32.58 -18.98
N PRO A 511 -18.36 33.80 -19.48
CA PRO A 511 -19.72 34.34 -19.49
C PRO A 511 -20.72 33.44 -20.21
N GLY A 512 -21.85 33.16 -19.57
CA GLY A 512 -22.91 32.27 -20.08
C GLY A 512 -22.89 30.87 -19.47
N GLY A 513 -21.80 30.49 -18.78
CA GLY A 513 -21.65 29.15 -18.20
C GLY A 513 -21.37 28.10 -19.27
N LEU A 514 -20.23 27.42 -19.17
CA LEU A 514 -19.83 26.38 -20.11
C LEU A 514 -20.03 25.00 -19.47
N SER A 515 -20.65 24.06 -20.18
CA SER A 515 -20.55 22.64 -19.77
C SER A 515 -19.13 22.17 -20.06
N LEU A 516 -18.45 21.64 -19.06
CA LEU A 516 -17.03 21.33 -19.08
C LEU A 516 -16.80 19.92 -18.57
N PHE A 517 -16.09 19.14 -19.36
CA PHE A 517 -15.74 17.76 -19.10
C PHE A 517 -14.23 17.56 -19.32
N ILE A 518 -13.72 16.44 -18.81
CA ILE A 518 -12.36 15.98 -19.06
C ILE A 518 -12.36 14.46 -19.23
N ALA A 519 -11.45 13.92 -20.04
CA ALA A 519 -10.98 12.55 -19.90
C ALA A 519 -9.86 12.43 -18.84
N ALA A 520 -9.94 11.42 -18.00
CA ALA A 520 -8.96 11.12 -16.96
C ALA A 520 -8.50 9.65 -17.01
N PRO A 521 -7.21 9.36 -16.76
CA PRO A 521 -6.65 8.02 -16.84
C PRO A 521 -7.05 7.15 -15.64
N ALA A 522 -7.30 5.85 -15.89
CA ALA A 522 -7.54 4.88 -14.81
C ALA A 522 -6.28 4.46 -14.02
N SER A 523 -5.09 4.80 -14.53
CA SER A 523 -3.81 4.53 -13.88
C SER A 523 -3.57 5.45 -12.67
N PHE A 524 -3.17 4.87 -11.54
CA PHE A 524 -2.73 5.63 -10.37
C PHE A 524 -1.58 6.58 -10.70
N TRP A 525 -0.58 6.12 -11.46
CA TRP A 525 0.61 6.90 -11.75
C TRP A 525 0.32 8.13 -12.61
N TYR A 526 -0.58 8.01 -13.59
CA TYR A 526 -0.97 9.13 -14.44
C TYR A 526 -2.02 10.03 -13.82
N LEU A 527 -2.87 9.53 -12.92
CA LEU A 527 -3.85 10.35 -12.22
C LEU A 527 -3.24 11.08 -11.01
N LYS A 528 -2.17 10.55 -10.39
CA LYS A 528 -1.50 11.11 -9.19
C LYS A 528 -1.22 12.62 -9.27
N PRO A 529 -0.77 13.19 -10.40
CA PRO A 529 -0.50 14.63 -10.53
C PRO A 529 -1.76 15.51 -10.59
N TYR A 530 -2.94 14.94 -10.87
CA TYR A 530 -4.17 15.70 -11.00
C TYR A 530 -4.68 16.14 -9.62
N PRO A 531 -5.05 17.41 -9.41
CA PRO A 531 -5.78 17.85 -8.22
C PRO A 531 -7.26 17.42 -8.32
N THR A 532 -7.50 16.10 -8.41
CA THR A 532 -8.76 15.46 -8.84
C THR A 532 -9.99 15.91 -8.05
N ASN A 533 -9.90 16.04 -6.73
CA ASN A 533 -11.00 16.58 -5.90
C ASN A 533 -11.39 18.01 -6.31
N ASN A 534 -10.40 18.86 -6.61
CA ASN A 534 -10.66 20.24 -7.00
C ASN A 534 -11.17 20.32 -8.44
N ILE A 535 -10.65 19.49 -9.34
CA ILE A 535 -11.18 19.35 -10.70
C ILE A 535 -12.65 18.95 -10.67
N ALA A 536 -13.03 17.95 -9.86
CA ALA A 536 -14.41 17.48 -9.72
C ALA A 536 -15.39 18.54 -9.20
N LYS A 537 -14.91 19.60 -8.53
CA LYS A 537 -15.72 20.76 -8.13
C LYS A 537 -16.00 21.73 -9.28
N VAL A 538 -15.16 21.73 -10.31
CA VAL A 538 -15.21 22.64 -11.45
C VAL A 538 -15.95 22.01 -12.64
N VAL A 539 -15.60 20.78 -13.00
CA VAL A 539 -16.18 20.08 -14.17
C VAL A 539 -17.56 19.52 -13.85
N ASP A 540 -18.39 19.34 -14.87
CA ASP A 540 -19.72 18.76 -14.71
C ASP A 540 -19.63 17.24 -14.48
N TYR A 541 -18.78 16.55 -15.25
CA TYR A 541 -18.39 15.16 -15.03
C TYR A 541 -17.00 14.86 -15.59
N ILE A 542 -16.47 13.68 -15.25
CA ILE A 542 -15.19 13.14 -15.70
C ILE A 542 -15.47 11.87 -16.50
N ILE A 543 -15.02 11.84 -17.74
CA ILE A 543 -14.89 10.63 -18.55
C ILE A 543 -13.71 9.85 -17.98
N TYR A 544 -13.97 8.67 -17.43
CA TYR A 544 -12.93 7.88 -16.79
C TYR A 544 -12.53 6.69 -17.65
N MET A 545 -11.34 6.80 -18.25
CA MET A 545 -10.79 5.88 -19.25
C MET A 545 -10.37 4.56 -18.60
N THR A 546 -11.37 3.77 -18.22
CA THR A 546 -11.25 2.46 -17.55
C THR A 546 -11.11 1.32 -18.56
N TYR A 547 -10.31 1.61 -19.57
CA TYR A 547 -9.90 0.75 -20.67
C TYR A 547 -8.42 1.01 -20.95
N ASP A 548 -7.82 0.20 -21.82
CA ASP A 548 -6.36 0.24 -22.06
C ASP A 548 -5.55 0.04 -20.78
N LEU A 549 -6.08 -0.79 -19.88
CA LEU A 549 -5.39 -1.21 -18.65
C LEU A 549 -4.16 -2.08 -18.97
N HIS A 550 -4.21 -2.78 -20.10
CA HIS A 550 -3.18 -3.69 -20.59
C HIS A 550 -3.08 -3.62 -22.11
N GLY A 551 -1.88 -3.84 -22.64
CA GLY A 551 -1.63 -3.81 -24.07
C GLY A 551 -0.23 -4.30 -24.41
N GLN A 552 0.16 -4.18 -25.68
CA GLN A 552 1.46 -4.68 -26.16
C GLN A 552 2.65 -4.00 -25.47
N TRP A 553 2.46 -2.77 -24.98
CA TRP A 553 3.44 -2.00 -24.21
C TRP A 553 3.78 -2.60 -22.83
N ASP A 554 3.04 -3.61 -22.35
CA ASP A 554 3.38 -4.30 -21.10
C ASP A 554 4.63 -5.18 -21.24
N TYR A 555 5.00 -5.57 -22.45
CA TYR A 555 6.12 -6.47 -22.69
C TYR A 555 7.45 -5.90 -22.16
N ASP A 556 8.24 -6.74 -21.49
CA ASP A 556 9.50 -6.40 -20.81
C ASP A 556 9.36 -5.40 -19.65
N ASN A 557 8.14 -5.09 -19.24
CA ASN A 557 7.87 -4.27 -18.07
C ASN A 557 7.46 -5.12 -16.86
N LYS A 558 8.40 -5.32 -15.93
CA LYS A 558 8.15 -6.08 -14.68
C LYS A 558 7.09 -5.44 -13.76
N TRP A 559 6.76 -4.17 -13.97
CA TRP A 559 5.80 -3.41 -13.17
C TRP A 559 4.42 -3.32 -13.79
N ALA A 560 4.28 -3.70 -15.07
CA ALA A 560 3.00 -3.67 -15.78
C ALA A 560 1.96 -4.61 -15.13
N SER A 561 2.42 -5.69 -14.50
CA SER A 561 1.54 -6.79 -14.13
C SER A 561 2.05 -7.59 -12.93
N PRO A 562 1.31 -7.60 -11.81
CA PRO A 562 1.65 -8.44 -10.66
C PRO A 562 1.74 -9.92 -11.06
N GLY A 563 2.80 -10.59 -10.60
CA GLY A 563 3.07 -11.99 -10.94
C GLY A 563 3.60 -12.21 -12.36
N CYS A 564 3.87 -11.15 -13.13
CA CYS A 564 4.37 -11.23 -14.49
C CYS A 564 5.71 -10.48 -14.66
N PRO A 565 6.85 -11.07 -14.26
CA PRO A 565 8.14 -10.35 -14.23
C PRO A 565 8.65 -9.84 -15.58
N LYS A 566 8.17 -10.42 -16.70
CA LYS A 566 8.51 -9.99 -18.06
C LYS A 566 7.39 -9.21 -18.74
N GLY A 567 6.29 -8.93 -18.04
CA GLY A 567 5.11 -8.25 -18.59
C GLY A 567 4.51 -8.91 -19.84
N ASN A 568 4.83 -10.18 -20.10
CA ASN A 568 4.45 -10.93 -21.30
C ASN A 568 3.21 -11.81 -21.07
N CYS A 569 2.40 -11.47 -20.06
CA CYS A 569 1.19 -12.20 -19.71
C CYS A 569 0.01 -11.62 -20.49
N LEU A 570 -0.84 -12.49 -21.04
CA LEU A 570 -2.08 -12.07 -21.67
C LEU A 570 -3.03 -11.56 -20.60
N ARG A 571 -3.34 -10.26 -20.65
CA ARG A 571 -4.28 -9.62 -19.73
C ARG A 571 -5.28 -8.76 -20.48
N SER A 572 -6.48 -8.71 -19.92
CA SER A 572 -7.58 -7.94 -20.51
C SER A 572 -7.38 -6.45 -20.27
N HIS A 573 -7.38 -5.67 -21.34
CA HIS A 573 -7.37 -4.20 -21.26
C HIS A 573 -8.64 -3.60 -20.64
N VAL A 574 -9.67 -4.43 -20.44
CA VAL A 574 -10.96 -4.08 -19.82
C VAL A 574 -11.25 -5.00 -18.63
N ASN A 575 -10.22 -5.41 -17.88
CA ASN A 575 -10.35 -6.25 -16.68
C ASN A 575 -11.29 -5.60 -15.64
N LEU A 576 -12.42 -6.23 -15.33
CA LEU A 576 -13.41 -5.65 -14.42
C LEU A 576 -12.88 -5.45 -13.00
N THR A 577 -12.00 -6.33 -12.51
CA THR A 577 -11.42 -6.20 -11.17
C THR A 577 -10.59 -4.93 -11.05
N GLU A 578 -9.79 -4.64 -12.08
CA GLU A 578 -8.97 -3.44 -12.16
C GLU A 578 -9.80 -2.19 -12.43
N THR A 579 -10.83 -2.27 -13.29
CA THR A 579 -11.83 -1.21 -13.46
C THR A 579 -12.46 -0.85 -12.11
N MET A 580 -12.88 -1.83 -11.31
CA MET A 580 -13.45 -1.59 -9.97
C MET A 580 -12.43 -0.97 -9.01
N GLY A 581 -11.16 -1.35 -9.08
CA GLY A 581 -10.06 -0.72 -8.33
C GLY A 581 -9.85 0.75 -8.71
N ALA A 582 -9.87 1.05 -10.01
CA ALA A 582 -9.79 2.43 -10.52
C ALA A 582 -11.00 3.26 -10.06
N LEU A 583 -12.22 2.70 -10.13
CA LEU A 583 -13.44 3.36 -9.66
C LEU A 583 -13.41 3.64 -8.15
N ALA A 584 -12.83 2.73 -7.36
CA ALA A 584 -12.57 2.97 -5.94
C ALA A 584 -11.53 4.09 -5.73
N MET A 585 -10.44 4.10 -6.51
CA MET A 585 -9.42 5.14 -6.45
C MET A 585 -10.01 6.54 -6.71
N ILE A 586 -10.71 6.76 -7.83
CA ILE A 586 -11.23 8.08 -8.18
C ILE A 586 -12.30 8.57 -7.19
N THR A 587 -13.12 7.68 -6.64
CA THR A 587 -14.14 8.05 -5.64
C THR A 587 -13.52 8.36 -4.29
N LYS A 588 -12.50 7.62 -3.86
CA LYS A 588 -11.70 7.94 -2.66
C LYS A 588 -10.95 9.27 -2.81
N ALA A 589 -10.51 9.61 -4.03
CA ALA A 589 -9.93 10.91 -4.35
C ALA A 589 -10.90 12.09 -4.19
N GLY A 590 -12.16 11.84 -3.83
CA GLY A 590 -13.17 12.85 -3.52
C GLY A 590 -14.11 13.17 -4.68
N VAL A 591 -14.05 12.42 -5.79
CA VAL A 591 -15.00 12.59 -6.90
C VAL A 591 -16.31 11.89 -6.56
N PRO A 592 -17.46 12.59 -6.58
CA PRO A 592 -18.75 11.94 -6.46
C PRO A 592 -18.94 10.91 -7.58
N SER A 593 -19.37 9.68 -7.26
CA SER A 593 -19.69 8.67 -8.29
C SER A 593 -20.65 9.16 -9.39
N THR A 594 -21.61 10.03 -9.05
CA THR A 594 -22.54 10.68 -10.00
C THR A 594 -21.85 11.59 -11.03
N LYS A 595 -20.59 11.98 -10.80
CA LYS A 595 -19.75 12.74 -11.75
C LYS A 595 -18.74 11.87 -12.49
N VAL A 596 -18.70 10.56 -12.27
CA VAL A 596 -17.80 9.65 -12.97
C VAL A 596 -18.58 8.91 -14.04
N ILE A 597 -18.15 9.07 -15.29
CA ILE A 597 -18.69 8.38 -16.46
C ILE A 597 -17.73 7.25 -16.82
N VAL A 598 -18.17 6.01 -16.64
CA VAL A 598 -17.30 4.84 -16.70
C VAL A 598 -17.05 4.43 -18.15
N GLY A 599 -15.78 4.31 -18.53
CA GLY A 599 -15.33 3.79 -19.83
C GLY A 599 -15.83 2.38 -20.14
N VAL A 600 -16.36 2.21 -21.35
CA VAL A 600 -16.56 0.94 -22.04
C VAL A 600 -16.00 1.07 -23.45
N THR A 601 -15.64 -0.04 -24.09
CA THR A 601 -14.94 -0.01 -25.40
C THR A 601 -15.69 -0.74 -26.48
N SER A 602 -15.60 -0.23 -27.70
CA SER A 602 -16.05 -0.90 -28.93
C SER A 602 -14.88 -1.50 -29.71
N TYR A 603 -13.79 -1.81 -29.03
CA TYR A 603 -12.60 -2.45 -29.54
C TYR A 603 -12.01 -3.38 -28.47
N GLY A 604 -11.13 -4.27 -28.90
CA GLY A 604 -10.26 -5.08 -28.05
C GLY A 604 -8.79 -4.74 -28.26
N ARG A 605 -7.97 -5.03 -27.24
CA ARG A 605 -6.51 -5.08 -27.39
C ARG A 605 -6.09 -6.51 -27.75
N SER A 606 -5.36 -6.64 -28.84
CA SER A 606 -4.91 -7.92 -29.37
C SER A 606 -3.44 -8.19 -29.09
N PHE A 607 -3.16 -9.45 -28.79
CA PHE A 607 -1.82 -9.96 -28.58
C PHE A 607 -1.60 -11.11 -29.51
N LYS A 608 -0.41 -11.10 -30.06
CA LYS A 608 0.04 -12.08 -31.01
C LYS A 608 1.01 -13.02 -30.32
N MET A 609 0.65 -14.28 -30.23
CA MET A 609 1.48 -15.34 -29.69
C MET A 609 2.61 -15.65 -30.69
N ALA A 610 3.77 -15.01 -30.51
CA ALA A 610 5.06 -15.24 -31.19
C ALA A 610 5.14 -15.22 -32.76
N LYS A 611 4.07 -15.29 -33.58
CA LYS A 611 4.14 -15.25 -35.08
C LYS A 611 2.92 -14.64 -35.81
N LYS A 612 3.19 -14.00 -36.99
CA LYS A 612 2.42 -13.07 -37.92
C LYS A 612 0.86 -12.80 -37.92
N GLY A 613 0.30 -11.64 -37.51
CA GLY A 613 -1.06 -11.19 -37.92
C GLY A 613 -1.44 -9.75 -37.48
N CYS A 614 -2.30 -9.02 -38.25
CA CYS A 614 -2.80 -7.65 -37.97
C CYS A 614 -4.33 -7.57 -38.24
N GLY A 615 -5.04 -6.62 -37.60
CA GLY A 615 -6.43 -6.26 -37.96
C GLY A 615 -6.51 -5.60 -39.35
N VAL A 616 -7.65 -5.73 -40.04
CA VAL A 616 -7.81 -5.36 -41.46
C VAL A 616 -8.33 -3.93 -41.64
N CYS A 617 -9.24 -3.45 -40.78
CA CYS A 617 -9.87 -2.14 -40.85
C CYS A 617 -9.25 -1.11 -39.90
N THR A 618 -8.87 -1.54 -38.70
CA THR A 618 -8.25 -0.67 -37.69
C THR A 618 -6.82 -0.27 -38.06
N GLY A 619 -6.11 -1.14 -38.79
CA GLY A 619 -4.77 -0.84 -39.33
C GLY A 619 -3.66 -0.70 -38.29
N GLU A 620 -3.95 -0.94 -37.01
CA GLU A 620 -3.06 -0.74 -35.88
C GLU A 620 -2.71 -2.07 -35.20
N SER A 621 -1.43 -2.30 -34.91
CA SER A 621 -1.01 -3.53 -34.20
C SER A 621 -1.54 -3.52 -32.78
N GLY A 622 -2.16 -4.63 -32.36
CA GLY A 622 -2.66 -4.76 -31.00
C GLY A 622 -3.96 -4.04 -30.71
N TYR A 623 -4.66 -3.57 -31.73
CA TYR A 623 -5.95 -2.90 -31.63
C TYR A 623 -6.89 -3.44 -32.70
N ILE A 624 -8.09 -3.89 -32.32
CA ILE A 624 -9.05 -4.48 -33.25
C ILE A 624 -10.48 -4.12 -32.84
N SER A 625 -11.30 -3.68 -33.80
CA SER A 625 -12.67 -3.22 -33.53
C SER A 625 -13.63 -4.37 -33.20
N ASN A 626 -14.70 -4.09 -32.45
CA ASN A 626 -15.76 -5.08 -32.21
C ASN A 626 -16.36 -5.62 -33.51
N ALA A 627 -16.51 -4.77 -34.53
CA ALA A 627 -16.99 -5.18 -35.84
C ALA A 627 -16.08 -6.23 -36.51
N GLU A 628 -14.75 -6.03 -36.45
CA GLU A 628 -13.79 -7.01 -36.96
C GLU A 628 -13.81 -8.31 -36.15
N ILE A 629 -13.88 -8.21 -34.81
CA ILE A 629 -13.98 -9.35 -33.90
C ILE A 629 -15.23 -10.19 -34.22
N GLU A 630 -16.41 -9.57 -34.40
CA GLU A 630 -17.64 -10.26 -34.76
C GLU A 630 -17.52 -11.01 -36.10
N ASN A 631 -16.87 -10.40 -37.11
CA ASN A 631 -16.66 -11.03 -38.40
C ASN A 631 -15.69 -12.24 -38.31
N ILE A 632 -14.68 -12.17 -37.42
CA ILE A 632 -13.78 -13.30 -37.14
C ILE A 632 -14.51 -14.40 -36.38
N ALA A 633 -15.33 -14.04 -35.38
CA ALA A 633 -16.05 -14.98 -34.53
C ALA A 633 -17.04 -15.88 -35.29
N ASN A 634 -17.48 -15.45 -36.48
CA ASN A 634 -18.31 -16.25 -37.38
C ASN A 634 -17.54 -17.35 -38.15
N LYS A 635 -16.24 -17.51 -37.89
CA LYS A 635 -15.36 -18.57 -38.45
C LYS A 635 -14.99 -19.58 -37.36
N GLN A 636 -14.12 -20.55 -37.66
CA GLN A 636 -13.63 -21.49 -36.64
C GLN A 636 -12.74 -20.75 -35.62
N VAL A 637 -13.28 -20.51 -34.43
CA VAL A 637 -12.63 -19.74 -33.35
C VAL A 637 -12.85 -20.41 -31.99
N THR A 638 -12.06 -20.04 -30.99
CA THR A 638 -12.34 -20.35 -29.57
C THR A 638 -12.72 -19.06 -28.84
N TRP A 639 -13.82 -19.08 -28.08
CA TRP A 639 -14.33 -17.93 -27.34
C TRP A 639 -14.81 -18.31 -25.94
N TRP A 640 -14.57 -17.44 -24.95
CA TRP A 640 -15.09 -17.58 -23.58
C TRP A 640 -15.10 -16.22 -22.84
N ILE A 641 -15.78 -16.17 -21.69
CA ILE A 641 -15.64 -15.06 -20.72
C ILE A 641 -14.72 -15.54 -19.60
N ASP A 642 -13.64 -14.82 -19.32
CA ASP A 642 -12.67 -15.19 -18.30
C ASP A 642 -12.99 -14.64 -16.89
N GLU A 643 -12.11 -14.89 -15.92
CA GLU A 643 -12.25 -14.44 -14.54
C GLU A 643 -12.23 -12.90 -14.37
N SER A 644 -11.76 -12.17 -15.38
CA SER A 644 -11.79 -10.71 -15.42
C SER A 644 -13.12 -10.15 -15.92
N ASP A 645 -14.11 -11.02 -16.18
CA ASP A 645 -15.40 -10.69 -16.80
C ASP A 645 -15.23 -10.09 -18.21
N SER A 646 -14.17 -10.47 -18.93
CA SER A 646 -13.89 -10.01 -20.29
C SER A 646 -14.17 -11.07 -21.33
N ASP A 647 -14.65 -10.67 -22.50
CA ASP A 647 -14.82 -11.56 -23.64
C ASP A 647 -13.45 -11.81 -24.26
N ILE A 648 -13.06 -13.08 -24.35
CA ILE A 648 -11.79 -13.52 -24.92
C ILE A 648 -12.07 -14.27 -26.22
N LEU A 649 -11.39 -13.88 -27.29
CA LEU A 649 -11.41 -14.58 -28.58
C LEU A 649 -9.99 -15.00 -28.95
N VAL A 650 -9.82 -16.28 -29.27
CA VAL A 650 -8.60 -16.85 -29.85
C VAL A 650 -8.88 -17.33 -31.26
N TYR A 651 -8.07 -16.89 -32.21
CA TYR A 651 -8.22 -17.19 -33.63
C TYR A 651 -6.87 -17.37 -34.33
N ASN A 652 -6.87 -18.02 -35.49
CA ASN A 652 -5.67 -18.33 -36.28
C ASN A 652 -4.55 -19.01 -35.47
N ASP A 653 -4.89 -19.78 -34.44
CA ASP A 653 -4.02 -20.45 -33.46
C ASP A 653 -3.09 -19.55 -32.62
N THR A 654 -2.79 -18.32 -33.07
CA THR A 654 -1.80 -17.43 -32.45
C THR A 654 -2.35 -16.09 -32.00
N GLU A 655 -3.56 -15.71 -32.39
CA GLU A 655 -4.10 -14.40 -32.04
C GLU A 655 -5.02 -14.50 -30.82
N TRP A 656 -4.84 -13.58 -29.88
CA TRP A 656 -5.64 -13.46 -28.67
C TRP A 656 -6.16 -12.04 -28.57
N VAL A 657 -7.44 -11.85 -28.27
CA VAL A 657 -8.01 -10.52 -28.01
C VAL A 657 -8.94 -10.59 -26.80
N ALA A 658 -8.79 -9.60 -25.92
CA ALA A 658 -9.79 -9.29 -24.90
C ALA A 658 -10.58 -8.05 -25.31
N TYR A 659 -11.91 -8.12 -25.19
CA TYR A 659 -12.83 -7.06 -25.58
C TYR A 659 -14.12 -7.11 -24.73
N MET A 660 -15.07 -6.24 -25.06
CA MET A 660 -16.42 -6.24 -24.49
C MET A 660 -17.46 -6.51 -25.57
N SER A 661 -18.15 -7.65 -25.50
CA SER A 661 -19.34 -7.91 -26.30
C SER A 661 -20.52 -7.04 -25.86
N ASP A 662 -21.57 -6.93 -26.70
CA ASP A 662 -22.82 -6.23 -26.34
C ASP A 662 -23.41 -6.76 -25.02
N SER A 663 -23.29 -8.07 -24.78
CA SER A 663 -23.78 -8.73 -23.56
C SER A 663 -22.99 -8.32 -22.31
N THR A 664 -21.67 -8.25 -22.42
CA THR A 664 -20.78 -7.82 -21.33
C THR A 664 -20.93 -6.33 -21.04
N LYS A 665 -21.03 -5.49 -22.08
CA LYS A 665 -21.37 -4.07 -21.92
C LYS A 665 -22.67 -3.89 -21.16
N LYS A 666 -23.74 -4.57 -21.56
CA LYS A 666 -25.04 -4.49 -20.89
C LYS A 666 -24.95 -4.88 -19.41
N ARG A 667 -24.28 -6.00 -19.09
CA ARG A 667 -24.08 -6.47 -17.71
C ARG A 667 -23.31 -5.44 -16.88
N ARG A 668 -22.23 -4.88 -17.41
CA ARG A 668 -21.39 -3.89 -16.70
C ARG A 668 -22.06 -2.52 -16.57
N ILE A 669 -22.81 -2.07 -17.57
CA ILE A 669 -23.64 -0.86 -17.48
C ILE A 669 -24.62 -0.98 -16.31
N SER A 670 -25.34 -2.11 -16.19
CA SER A 670 -26.24 -2.34 -15.05
C SER A 670 -25.50 -2.36 -13.71
N LYS A 671 -24.27 -2.89 -13.67
CA LYS A 671 -23.43 -2.83 -12.46
C LYS A 671 -23.06 -1.39 -12.09
N TYR A 672 -22.64 -0.57 -13.05
CA TYR A 672 -22.27 0.83 -12.80
C TYR A 672 -23.48 1.68 -12.38
N GLN A 673 -24.65 1.43 -12.97
CA GLN A 673 -25.93 2.01 -12.54
C GLN A 673 -26.23 1.65 -11.07
N GLY A 674 -26.09 0.38 -10.69
CA GLY A 674 -26.30 -0.08 -9.32
C GLY A 674 -25.30 0.49 -8.30
N LEU A 675 -24.19 1.03 -8.79
CA LEU A 675 -23.17 1.73 -7.99
C LEU A 675 -23.30 3.25 -8.06
N ASN A 676 -24.43 3.79 -8.54
CA ASN A 676 -24.73 5.22 -8.63
C ASN A 676 -23.71 6.03 -9.46
N PHE A 677 -23.00 5.39 -10.40
CA PHE A 677 -22.16 6.12 -11.34
C PHE A 677 -22.99 6.98 -12.28
N GLY A 678 -22.43 8.13 -12.68
CA GLY A 678 -23.14 9.14 -13.48
C GLY A 678 -23.54 8.66 -14.88
N GLY A 679 -22.83 7.68 -15.42
CA GLY A 679 -23.07 7.17 -16.76
C GLY A 679 -22.01 6.21 -17.24
N VAL A 680 -22.07 5.89 -18.53
CA VAL A 680 -21.00 5.24 -19.28
C VAL A 680 -20.59 6.05 -20.49
N THR A 681 -19.37 5.80 -20.95
CA THR A 681 -18.81 6.39 -22.17
C THR A 681 -18.25 5.30 -23.07
N ASP A 682 -18.61 5.31 -24.35
CA ASP A 682 -18.14 4.33 -25.33
C ASP A 682 -17.06 4.93 -26.24
N TRP A 683 -15.85 4.36 -26.14
CA TRP A 683 -14.73 4.63 -27.06
C TRP A 683 -14.58 3.47 -28.06
N ALA A 684 -14.79 3.65 -29.37
CA ALA A 684 -15.52 4.74 -30.00
C ALA A 684 -16.73 4.16 -30.75
N VAL A 685 -17.80 4.93 -30.83
CA VAL A 685 -19.15 4.45 -31.20
C VAL A 685 -19.24 3.75 -32.57
N TYR A 686 -18.36 4.11 -33.49
CA TYR A 686 -18.37 3.59 -34.85
C TYR A 686 -17.69 2.21 -35.01
N LEU A 687 -16.96 1.75 -33.98
CA LEU A 687 -16.24 0.47 -34.02
C LEU A 687 -17.13 -0.73 -33.70
N GLN A 688 -18.37 -0.48 -33.25
CA GLN A 688 -19.27 -1.51 -32.75
C GLN A 688 -19.64 -2.54 -33.81
N LYS A 689 -20.09 -2.07 -34.99
CA LYS A 689 -20.61 -2.92 -36.06
C LYS A 689 -20.28 -2.31 -37.41
N PHE A 690 -20.07 -3.15 -38.41
CA PHE A 690 -20.07 -2.69 -39.80
C PHE A 690 -21.45 -2.10 -40.10
N GLY A 691 -21.50 -0.83 -40.50
CA GLY A 691 -22.74 -0.24 -41.00
C GLY A 691 -23.19 -1.01 -42.23
N LYS A 692 -24.50 -1.27 -42.35
CA LYS A 692 -25.07 -1.60 -43.65
C LYS A 692 -25.18 -0.30 -44.45
N LEU A 693 -24.55 -0.23 -45.62
CA LEU A 693 -24.70 0.86 -46.59
C LEU A 693 -26.11 0.79 -47.24
N GLU A 694 -27.17 0.70 -46.44
CA GLU A 694 -28.54 0.54 -46.97
C GLU A 694 -29.10 1.86 -47.52
N ASP A 695 -28.54 3.03 -47.16
CA ASP A 695 -29.01 4.35 -47.61
C ASP A 695 -27.92 5.42 -47.82
N SER A 696 -26.63 5.10 -47.71
CA SER A 696 -25.58 6.07 -48.04
C SER A 696 -25.49 6.21 -49.56
N ASN A 697 -25.41 7.44 -50.07
CA ASN A 697 -25.08 7.74 -51.47
C ASN A 697 -23.74 7.17 -51.95
N LEU A 698 -23.01 6.41 -51.13
CA LEU A 698 -21.73 5.77 -51.40
C LEU A 698 -21.97 4.30 -51.74
N ILE A 699 -21.70 3.92 -52.99
CA ILE A 699 -21.73 2.53 -53.45
C ILE A 699 -20.32 1.96 -53.31
N GLU A 700 -20.20 0.80 -52.66
CA GLU A 700 -18.99 -0.02 -52.64
C GLU A 700 -18.78 -0.66 -54.02
N ILE A 701 -17.63 -0.43 -54.66
CA ILE A 701 -17.15 -1.25 -55.78
C ILE A 701 -15.73 -1.68 -55.43
N ILE A 702 -15.56 -2.95 -55.08
CA ILE A 702 -14.25 -3.61 -55.02
C ILE A 702 -13.90 -4.08 -56.43
N ASP A 703 -12.89 -3.44 -57.03
CA ASP A 703 -12.15 -3.97 -58.18
C ASP A 703 -11.20 -5.08 -57.69
N LYS A 704 -11.00 -6.09 -58.54
CA LYS A 704 -10.10 -7.25 -58.37
C LYS A 704 -8.63 -6.85 -58.10
N ASP A 705 -8.24 -5.61 -58.36
CA ASP A 705 -6.87 -5.10 -58.20
C ASP A 705 -6.65 -4.23 -56.94
N GLY A 706 -7.62 -4.13 -56.03
CA GLY A 706 -7.38 -3.59 -54.67
C GLY A 706 -7.11 -2.08 -54.56
N LYS A 707 -7.53 -1.26 -55.54
CA LYS A 707 -7.46 0.22 -55.45
C LYS A 707 -8.86 0.82 -55.22
N CYS A 708 -9.06 1.50 -54.09
CA CYS A 708 -10.32 2.19 -53.74
C CYS A 708 -10.52 3.50 -54.55
N LYS A 709 -11.72 3.72 -55.11
CA LYS A 709 -12.23 5.02 -55.57
C LYS A 709 -13.74 5.18 -55.26
N TRP A 710 -14.15 6.32 -54.70
CA TRP A 710 -15.55 6.64 -54.33
C TRP A 710 -16.38 7.25 -55.47
N LYS A 711 -17.72 7.08 -55.42
CA LYS A 711 -18.71 7.90 -56.16
C LYS A 711 -19.94 8.17 -55.27
N THR A 712 -20.44 9.41 -55.28
CA THR A 712 -21.77 9.77 -54.74
C THR A 712 -22.83 9.88 -55.86
N LYS A 713 -24.12 9.74 -55.50
CA LYS A 713 -25.27 9.92 -56.42
C LYS A 713 -25.30 11.30 -57.12
N ASP A 714 -24.62 12.31 -56.57
CA ASP A 714 -24.69 13.71 -57.00
C ASP A 714 -23.45 14.24 -57.74
N GLY A 715 -22.48 13.38 -58.09
CA GLY A 715 -21.32 13.77 -58.90
C GLY A 715 -19.98 13.80 -58.14
N PHE A 716 -18.92 13.49 -58.86
CA PHE A 716 -17.57 13.13 -58.38
C PHE A 716 -16.75 14.29 -57.79
N ILE A 717 -15.95 14.00 -56.76
CA ILE A 717 -14.57 14.53 -56.61
C ILE A 717 -13.66 13.37 -56.19
N CYS A 718 -12.66 13.04 -57.02
CA CYS A 718 -11.54 12.17 -56.63
C CYS A 718 -10.49 13.02 -55.90
N LEU A 719 -10.08 12.62 -54.70
CA LEU A 719 -8.83 13.09 -54.11
C LEU A 719 -7.68 12.23 -54.68
N ASP A 720 -7.23 12.55 -55.89
CA ASP A 720 -5.95 12.04 -56.37
C ASP A 720 -4.84 12.72 -55.54
N LYS A 721 -4.40 12.09 -54.45
CA LYS A 721 -3.03 12.29 -53.98
C LYS A 721 -2.15 11.29 -54.71
N ALA A 722 -1.55 11.76 -55.80
CA ALA A 722 -0.41 11.09 -56.39
C ALA A 722 0.66 10.88 -55.31
N VAL A 723 1.11 9.64 -55.16
CA VAL A 723 2.43 9.37 -54.60
C VAL A 723 3.42 10.03 -55.56
N ILE A 724 4.16 11.01 -55.06
CA ILE A 724 5.27 11.61 -55.80
C ILE A 724 6.36 10.53 -55.90
N GLU A 725 6.43 9.87 -57.05
CA GLU A 725 7.65 9.23 -57.54
C GLU A 725 8.38 10.25 -58.43
N SER A 726 9.56 10.71 -57.98
CA SER A 726 10.69 11.32 -58.73
C SER A 726 11.55 12.08 -57.71
N ASP A 727 12.83 11.81 -57.42
CA ASP A 727 13.97 11.49 -58.30
C ASP A 727 15.04 10.72 -57.49
N MET A 728 15.54 9.55 -57.95
CA MET A 728 16.79 9.36 -58.75
C MET A 728 18.06 9.87 -58.05
N ASN A 729 19.21 9.18 -57.90
CA ASN A 729 19.78 7.88 -58.35
C ASN A 729 21.23 7.83 -57.75
N PRO A 730 22.09 6.88 -58.16
CA PRO A 730 22.40 5.58 -57.53
C PRO A 730 23.16 5.63 -56.19
#